data_AF-A0A8J4WXT7-F1
#
_entry.id   AF-A0A8J4WXT7-F1
#
_cell.length_a   1.000
_cell.length_b   1.000
_cell.length_c   1.000
_cell.angle_alpha   90.00
_cell.angle_beta   90.00
_cell.angle_gamma   90.00
#
_symmetry.space_group_name_H-M   'P 1'
#
loop_
_entity.id
_entity.type
_entity.pdbx_description
1 polymer ?
#
loop_
_entity_poly.entity_id
_entity_poly.type
_entity_poly.pdbx_seq_one_letter_code
_entity_poly.pdbx_strand_id
1 'polypeptide(L)'
;LKKPEMEKPQSSQSAKKEKVQTEQDKVTRQNRSSSPSQVSMKSDDSMIQPVHFASGKRRSSSPSNVSLKSNDSMIQPVHFPSGKRVRKSSRTLENLSMKSEDSMIQPVHFSQGEEQKYTSIYVETGEVQKSLCQEHHQAQDMFCKTEQAAICKECAVKEHREHEKQYMKITALPNTLMTLQKILGSMTASEFREFKKNLAYQYPECFETLQADCRTQDVAEQMMGSFSEDDVLKVTINLASVKPVSKCQEKIKEKLRRKFRHIHEGLALPKTQVVLYDIYTELYITEGGSEAIREEHEVRIIEKASKNNSTQETPVNITNIFKSPSDSIRSVLTKGVAGIGKTMSVQKFILDWAEGTANQDIDLIISLFFRDLNLEKEACSLMELLRRFFPELKDIESVENGIKILLVLDGLDECRFYLDFQNTRTCCDIMEPVSMEVLLTNLIKGNLLPRSLLWITSRPAATNQIPSECIHRMTEVRGFTDPQKEEYFHKKCKDAQMANTIIKHVKSCRSMHIMCHIPIFCWITATVLDILIRESELGEFPKNRTQLYIHYIFIQAGLKNRKYQKAINNDLRRFTQSDKQMILNLAKLAFHGTNKKTLIFYEDDLKECGIEISEASDFSSLVTQLFREEFGLYRKRVFCFLHLSVQEHLAAIHVLGQFLNEHINALALDGSHPTTLTDVLKTAVVMALENKTGHFDQFLQFLLGLTTECNRKLLQHLLPQLENESLQNDEIVQFIKEKIREEDRTETQTINLFHCLNEMGHNSLVKEIQESLNSDKLSNRKLNPEQCSALAFVLLMSEDVIESFNLQNYKTIKASSRQRLLPIIRASKKAVLCDCELSEKACEVVASALRIPNSPVREINLSRNSIGDAGLEDLCKGLKSPHCQLEILSLVACKITEKSCGSLANALESTESKLRELDLSSNHLTNTGVMRLESFFRSDKCKLQRL
;
A
#
# COMPACT_ATOMS: atom_id res chain seq x y z
N LEU A 1 22.56 23.42 67.72
CA LEU A 1 22.78 24.74 68.38
C LEU A 1 21.87 25.77 67.70
N LYS A 2 21.30 26.71 68.46
CA LYS A 2 20.48 27.87 68.01
C LYS A 2 19.22 27.62 67.14
N LYS A 3 18.08 27.55 67.83
CA LYS A 3 16.83 28.31 67.54
C LYS A 3 17.10 29.84 67.66
N PRO A 4 16.14 30.79 67.43
CA PRO A 4 14.68 30.69 67.17
C PRO A 4 14.32 31.35 65.79
N GLU A 5 13.13 31.85 65.42
CA GLU A 5 11.92 32.29 66.16
C GLU A 5 10.65 32.28 65.26
N MET A 6 9.46 32.45 65.86
CA MET A 6 8.17 32.62 65.18
C MET A 6 7.58 33.99 65.50
N GLU A 7 6.86 34.64 64.57
CA GLU A 7 5.75 35.53 64.98
C GLU A 7 4.65 35.74 63.91
N LYS A 8 3.48 36.16 64.40
CA LYS A 8 2.15 36.29 63.76
C LYS A 8 1.21 36.96 64.80
N PRO A 9 0.02 37.50 64.45
CA PRO A 9 -0.31 38.51 63.43
C PRO A 9 -1.21 39.65 63.99
N GLN A 10 -1.34 40.79 63.28
CA GLN A 10 -2.31 41.86 63.58
C GLN A 10 -2.82 42.48 62.25
N SER A 11 -4.14 42.48 61.93
CA SER A 11 -5.24 43.39 62.36
C SER A 11 -5.20 44.77 61.66
N SER A 12 -6.28 45.43 61.21
CA SER A 12 -7.73 45.14 61.23
C SER A 12 -8.58 46.24 60.51
N GLN A 13 -9.86 45.95 60.21
CA GLN A 13 -10.95 46.93 59.92
C GLN A 13 -10.81 47.74 58.59
N SER A 14 -11.84 48.42 58.04
CA SER A 14 -13.20 48.77 58.52
C SER A 14 -14.26 48.68 57.40
N ALA A 15 -15.55 48.92 57.70
CA ALA A 15 -16.69 48.78 56.77
C ALA A 15 -17.65 49.99 56.82
N LYS A 16 -18.56 50.16 55.84
CA LYS A 16 -19.91 50.77 56.04
C LYS A 16 -20.88 50.77 54.83
N LYS A 17 -22.18 50.67 55.19
CA LYS A 17 -23.44 51.06 54.49
C LYS A 17 -23.88 50.22 53.26
N GLU A 18 -25.15 49.86 53.00
CA GLU A 18 -26.51 50.46 53.22
C GLU A 18 -26.88 51.60 52.22
N LYS A 19 -28.08 51.69 51.62
CA LYS A 19 -29.32 50.85 51.58
C LYS A 19 -30.23 51.35 50.40
N VAL A 20 -31.54 51.05 50.47
CA VAL A 20 -32.69 51.80 49.84
C VAL A 20 -33.22 51.30 48.48
N GLN A 21 -34.08 50.26 48.55
CA GLN A 21 -35.53 50.28 48.22
C GLN A 21 -36.11 50.37 46.78
N THR A 22 -36.98 49.38 46.45
CA THR A 22 -38.43 49.44 46.00
C THR A 22 -38.89 50.46 44.93
N GLU A 23 -39.87 50.25 44.04
CA GLU A 23 -40.89 49.21 43.74
C GLU A 23 -41.48 49.51 42.31
N GLN A 24 -42.54 48.92 41.71
CA GLN A 24 -43.65 48.02 42.14
C GLN A 24 -44.15 47.12 40.96
N ASP A 25 -45.20 46.33 41.21
CA ASP A 25 -45.87 45.34 40.35
C ASP A 25 -46.67 45.85 39.12
N LYS A 26 -47.03 44.90 38.24
CA LYS A 26 -48.45 44.54 38.06
C LYS A 26 -48.70 43.09 37.62
N VAL A 27 -49.82 42.53 38.08
CA VAL A 27 -50.15 41.08 38.05
C VAL A 27 -51.47 40.82 37.33
N THR A 28 -51.59 39.78 36.49
CA THR A 28 -52.90 39.15 36.22
C THR A 28 -52.85 37.64 35.90
N ARG A 29 -53.31 36.86 36.89
CA ARG A 29 -53.87 35.48 36.94
C ARG A 29 -53.99 34.60 35.66
N GLN A 30 -53.37 33.41 35.78
CA GLN A 30 -53.97 32.05 35.75
C GLN A 30 -55.02 31.63 34.70
N ASN A 31 -54.69 30.56 33.96
CA ASN A 31 -55.33 29.22 34.05
C ASN A 31 -54.26 28.17 33.65
N ARG A 32 -53.92 27.15 34.45
CA ARG A 32 -54.65 25.90 34.80
C ARG A 32 -54.83 24.96 33.58
N SER A 33 -54.50 23.67 33.64
CA SER A 33 -54.50 22.75 34.81
C SER A 33 -53.49 21.57 34.77
N SER A 34 -53.17 21.02 35.96
CA SER A 34 -52.95 19.58 36.30
C SER A 34 -51.90 18.73 35.56
N SER A 35 -51.00 17.94 36.18
CA SER A 35 -50.78 17.56 37.60
C SER A 35 -49.33 17.07 37.85
N PRO A 36 -48.80 17.10 39.08
CA PRO A 36 -47.50 16.52 39.44
C PRO A 36 -47.59 15.24 40.30
N SER A 37 -46.60 14.33 40.21
CA SER A 37 -46.03 13.55 41.34
C SER A 37 -44.86 12.65 40.90
N GLN A 38 -44.14 12.09 41.88
CA GLN A 38 -42.87 11.35 41.76
C GLN A 38 -43.03 9.93 41.20
N VAL A 39 -41.92 9.34 40.68
CA VAL A 39 -41.38 8.04 41.15
C VAL A 39 -39.95 7.83 40.59
N SER A 40 -39.11 7.06 41.29
CA SER A 40 -37.72 6.78 40.90
C SER A 40 -37.58 5.69 39.83
N MET A 41 -36.49 5.72 39.08
CA MET A 41 -35.82 4.50 38.62
C MET A 41 -34.33 4.55 38.97
N LYS A 42 -33.79 3.41 39.40
CA LYS A 42 -32.35 3.20 39.57
C LYS A 42 -31.76 2.61 38.29
N SER A 43 -30.44 2.70 38.18
CA SER A 43 -29.61 1.83 37.34
C SER A 43 -28.61 1.15 38.25
N ASP A 44 -28.76 -0.17 38.42
CA ASP A 44 -27.85 -1.06 39.14
C ASP A 44 -27.21 -2.02 38.11
N ASP A 45 -25.97 -2.43 38.34
CA ASP A 45 -25.08 -3.09 37.35
C ASP A 45 -24.97 -4.62 37.59
N SER A 46 -24.21 -5.29 36.70
CA SER A 46 -23.47 -6.56 36.88
C SER A 46 -24.12 -7.91 36.50
N MET A 47 -23.33 -8.67 35.70
CA MET A 47 -23.14 -10.13 35.67
C MET A 47 -24.23 -11.10 35.17
N ILE A 48 -23.80 -12.10 34.36
CA ILE A 48 -23.85 -13.55 34.70
C ILE A 48 -23.16 -14.41 33.60
N GLN A 49 -22.33 -15.36 34.05
CA GLN A 49 -21.96 -16.62 33.37
C GLN A 49 -22.22 -17.78 34.38
N PRO A 50 -21.88 -19.05 34.09
CA PRO A 50 -22.49 -19.95 33.10
C PRO A 50 -23.05 -21.23 33.76
N VAL A 51 -23.91 -22.01 33.10
CA VAL A 51 -24.45 -23.26 33.70
C VAL A 51 -24.51 -24.42 32.70
N HIS A 52 -23.76 -25.49 32.99
CA HIS A 52 -24.03 -26.85 32.50
C HIS A 52 -25.18 -27.48 33.32
N PHE A 53 -26.00 -28.34 32.70
CA PHE A 53 -26.56 -29.49 33.43
C PHE A 53 -26.78 -30.70 32.51
N ALA A 54 -26.81 -31.89 33.13
CA ALA A 54 -26.95 -33.17 32.47
C ALA A 54 -28.09 -34.00 33.07
N SER A 55 -28.60 -34.94 32.26
CA SER A 55 -29.41 -36.12 32.64
C SER A 55 -30.82 -35.91 33.25
N GLY A 56 -31.82 -36.62 32.70
CA GLY A 56 -32.91 -37.16 33.53
C GLY A 56 -34.34 -37.20 32.98
N LYS A 57 -34.66 -38.19 32.11
CA LYS A 57 -35.89 -39.04 32.10
C LYS A 57 -37.22 -38.40 32.59
N ARG A 58 -38.35 -38.45 31.84
CA ARG A 58 -38.97 -39.64 31.19
C ARG A 58 -40.01 -39.27 30.11
N ARG A 59 -40.10 -40.13 29.07
CA ARG A 59 -41.32 -40.68 28.37
C ARG A 59 -42.41 -39.71 27.86
N SER A 60 -43.07 -39.96 26.72
CA SER A 60 -42.83 -40.86 25.57
C SER A 60 -43.92 -40.57 24.51
N SER A 61 -43.58 -40.43 23.23
CA SER A 61 -43.71 -41.55 22.30
C SER A 61 -42.62 -41.55 21.21
N SER A 62 -42.21 -42.76 20.82
CA SER A 62 -41.22 -43.09 19.78
C SER A 62 -41.87 -44.22 18.92
N PRO A 63 -41.24 -44.85 17.90
CA PRO A 63 -39.85 -44.77 17.40
C PRO A 63 -39.82 -44.34 15.91
N SER A 64 -38.74 -44.37 15.10
CA SER A 64 -37.41 -45.03 15.11
C SER A 64 -36.52 -44.29 14.09
N ASN A 65 -35.19 -44.39 14.03
CA ASN A 65 -34.13 -44.85 14.94
C ASN A 65 -32.83 -44.09 14.56
N VAL A 66 -31.91 -43.90 15.50
CA VAL A 66 -30.63 -43.19 15.27
C VAL A 66 -29.46 -44.17 15.28
N SER A 67 -28.42 -43.91 14.46
CA SER A 67 -27.08 -44.45 14.69
C SER A 67 -26.01 -43.42 14.31
N LEU A 68 -24.97 -43.32 15.15
CA LEU A 68 -23.76 -42.52 14.93
C LEU A 68 -22.56 -43.41 15.24
N LYS A 69 -21.61 -43.52 14.30
CA LYS A 69 -20.20 -43.83 14.58
C LYS A 69 -19.30 -43.49 13.39
N SER A 70 -18.00 -43.60 13.62
CA SER A 70 -16.95 -42.83 12.94
C SER A 70 -15.93 -43.68 12.16
N ASN A 71 -15.34 -43.04 11.15
CA ASN A 71 -14.05 -43.31 10.50
C ASN A 71 -13.95 -44.45 9.45
N ASP A 72 -12.87 -44.31 8.67
CA ASP A 72 -12.20 -45.24 7.76
C ASP A 72 -12.76 -45.51 6.33
N SER A 73 -12.01 -44.96 5.36
CA SER A 73 -11.37 -45.68 4.24
C SER A 73 -12.09 -46.01 2.92
N MET A 74 -11.65 -45.26 1.88
CA MET A 74 -11.06 -45.77 0.61
C MET A 74 -11.92 -46.37 -0.54
N ILE A 75 -11.93 -45.62 -1.66
CA ILE A 75 -11.77 -46.03 -3.08
C ILE A 75 -12.77 -47.05 -3.71
N GLN A 76 -13.56 -46.63 -4.73
CA GLN A 76 -13.35 -47.00 -6.16
C GLN A 76 -14.30 -46.28 -7.16
N PRO A 77 -13.85 -46.01 -8.41
CA PRO A 77 -14.65 -45.43 -9.50
C PRO A 77 -15.22 -46.48 -10.47
N VAL A 78 -16.12 -46.07 -11.38
CA VAL A 78 -16.77 -46.93 -12.38
C VAL A 78 -15.98 -47.01 -13.70
N HIS A 79 -16.08 -48.15 -14.39
CA HIS A 79 -15.32 -48.53 -15.59
C HIS A 79 -15.76 -47.85 -16.91
N PHE A 80 -14.80 -47.79 -17.85
CA PHE A 80 -15.04 -48.07 -19.28
C PHE A 80 -14.07 -49.17 -19.78
N PRO A 81 -14.41 -49.99 -20.80
CA PRO A 81 -13.70 -51.24 -21.08
C PRO A 81 -12.60 -51.21 -22.16
N SER A 82 -11.41 -51.70 -21.78
CA SER A 82 -10.44 -52.48 -22.57
C SER A 82 -10.12 -52.13 -24.05
N GLY A 83 -8.91 -51.60 -24.27
CA GLY A 83 -8.20 -51.60 -25.58
C GLY A 83 -6.67 -51.60 -25.45
N LYS A 84 -6.01 -52.73 -25.72
CA LYS A 84 -4.53 -52.89 -25.80
C LYS A 84 -4.05 -52.41 -27.20
N ARG A 85 -2.85 -51.89 -27.51
CA ARG A 85 -1.43 -51.89 -27.01
C ARG A 85 -0.66 -50.80 -27.85
N VAL A 86 0.59 -50.32 -27.68
CA VAL A 86 1.72 -50.39 -26.70
C VAL A 86 2.83 -49.36 -27.10
N ARG A 87 3.68 -48.88 -26.16
CA ARG A 87 4.99 -48.16 -26.36
C ARG A 87 5.01 -46.88 -27.25
N LYS A 88 5.51 -45.72 -26.82
CA LYS A 88 6.93 -45.37 -26.51
C LYS A 88 6.95 -44.03 -25.73
N SER A 89 7.60 -43.91 -24.56
CA SER A 89 9.03 -43.61 -24.31
C SER A 89 9.51 -42.19 -24.71
N SER A 90 9.72 -41.36 -23.68
CA SER A 90 10.37 -40.04 -23.64
C SER A 90 11.68 -39.90 -24.43
N ARG A 91 11.92 -38.72 -25.06
CA ARG A 91 13.00 -37.80 -24.64
C ARG A 91 13.00 -36.40 -25.29
N THR A 92 13.50 -35.46 -24.49
CA THR A 92 13.91 -34.06 -24.70
C THR A 92 14.77 -33.77 -25.94
N LEU A 93 14.68 -32.55 -26.49
CA LEU A 93 15.80 -31.58 -26.54
C LEU A 93 15.35 -30.17 -27.02
N GLU A 94 16.31 -29.23 -27.10
CA GLU A 94 16.12 -27.76 -27.18
C GLU A 94 16.62 -27.15 -28.52
N ASN A 95 16.41 -25.83 -28.68
CA ASN A 95 17.25 -24.82 -29.38
C ASN A 95 17.07 -24.44 -30.89
N LEU A 96 16.86 -23.12 -31.09
CA LEU A 96 17.48 -22.18 -32.07
C LEU A 96 16.97 -21.93 -33.54
N SER A 97 16.61 -20.66 -33.79
CA SER A 97 17.13 -19.73 -34.87
C SER A 97 16.43 -19.49 -36.25
N MET A 98 15.78 -18.31 -36.37
CA MET A 98 15.80 -17.24 -37.44
C MET A 98 15.66 -17.47 -38.98
N LYS A 99 14.89 -16.54 -39.61
CA LYS A 99 14.93 -15.97 -41.02
C LYS A 99 14.46 -16.86 -42.21
N SER A 100 14.00 -16.35 -43.38
CA SER A 100 13.46 -15.04 -43.85
C SER A 100 12.86 -15.10 -45.29
N GLU A 101 12.01 -14.12 -45.66
CA GLU A 101 11.73 -13.54 -47.02
C GLU A 101 10.99 -14.31 -48.17
N ASP A 102 9.79 -13.80 -48.51
CA ASP A 102 9.30 -13.26 -49.80
C ASP A 102 9.11 -14.02 -51.16
N SER A 103 7.84 -14.01 -51.63
CA SER A 103 7.33 -13.42 -52.91
C SER A 103 6.90 -14.28 -54.15
N MET A 104 6.04 -13.66 -54.98
CA MET A 104 5.68 -13.88 -56.41
C MET A 104 4.53 -14.83 -56.88
N ILE A 105 3.30 -14.28 -56.86
CA ILE A 105 2.36 -14.04 -58.01
C ILE A 105 1.71 -15.19 -58.86
N GLN A 106 0.44 -14.91 -59.22
CA GLN A 106 -0.62 -15.56 -60.04
C GLN A 106 -0.30 -15.77 -61.57
N PRO A 107 -1.13 -16.42 -62.45
CA PRO A 107 -2.61 -16.30 -62.57
C PRO A 107 -3.52 -17.48 -63.08
N VAL A 108 -4.81 -17.12 -63.17
CA VAL A 108 -6.13 -17.81 -63.30
C VAL A 108 -6.45 -18.60 -64.60
N HIS A 109 -7.28 -19.68 -64.54
CA HIS A 109 -8.73 -19.70 -64.94
C HIS A 109 -9.47 -21.08 -64.93
N PHE A 110 -10.75 -21.04 -64.50
CA PHE A 110 -11.96 -21.90 -64.70
C PHE A 110 -11.88 -23.39 -65.17
N SER A 111 -12.80 -24.30 -64.77
CA SER A 111 -14.27 -24.15 -64.73
C SER A 111 -15.09 -25.16 -63.89
N GLN A 112 -16.28 -24.74 -63.41
CA GLN A 112 -17.48 -25.53 -62.96
C GLN A 112 -17.33 -26.47 -61.73
N GLY A 113 -18.42 -26.72 -60.97
CA GLY A 113 -18.45 -27.86 -60.01
C GLY A 113 -19.46 -27.88 -58.83
N GLU A 114 -19.88 -26.73 -58.29
CA GLU A 114 -20.88 -26.55 -57.20
C GLU A 114 -20.57 -27.07 -55.76
N GLU A 115 -21.36 -26.52 -54.82
CA GLU A 115 -21.53 -26.77 -53.37
C GLU A 115 -20.31 -26.85 -52.42
N GLN A 116 -20.00 -25.71 -51.79
CA GLN A 116 -19.17 -25.57 -50.58
C GLN A 116 -19.98 -24.94 -49.43
N LYS A 117 -19.54 -25.16 -48.17
CA LYS A 117 -19.23 -24.06 -47.22
C LYS A 117 -18.58 -24.54 -45.92
N TYR A 118 -17.45 -23.92 -45.55
CA TYR A 118 -16.88 -23.88 -44.18
C TYR A 118 -16.01 -22.62 -44.00
N THR A 119 -15.97 -22.08 -42.78
CA THR A 119 -14.94 -21.15 -42.22
C THR A 119 -14.52 -19.86 -42.96
N SER A 120 -15.21 -18.74 -42.65
CA SER A 120 -14.69 -17.54 -41.93
C SER A 120 -13.35 -16.84 -42.32
N ILE A 121 -13.38 -15.52 -42.60
CA ILE A 121 -12.81 -14.39 -41.80
C ILE A 121 -12.77 -13.04 -42.60
N TYR A 122 -13.32 -11.99 -41.97
CA TYR A 122 -13.20 -10.51 -42.12
C TYR A 122 -13.09 -9.70 -43.46
N VAL A 123 -14.01 -8.71 -43.51
CA VAL A 123 -13.97 -7.33 -44.09
C VAL A 123 -13.68 -7.14 -45.59
N GLU A 124 -14.76 -6.78 -46.30
CA GLU A 124 -14.75 -5.76 -47.36
C GLU A 124 -15.98 -4.84 -47.17
N THR A 125 -15.99 -3.68 -47.82
CA THR A 125 -17.07 -2.67 -47.72
C THR A 125 -18.35 -3.13 -48.41
N GLY A 126 -19.51 -3.01 -47.74
CA GLY A 126 -20.80 -3.37 -48.32
C GLY A 126 -21.98 -2.65 -47.66
N GLU A 127 -23.00 -2.33 -48.47
CA GLU A 127 -24.20 -1.62 -48.07
C GLU A 127 -25.06 -2.43 -47.08
N VAL A 128 -25.74 -1.75 -46.16
CA VAL A 128 -26.83 -2.37 -45.40
C VAL A 128 -28.05 -2.49 -46.31
N GLN A 129 -28.14 -3.59 -47.06
CA GLN A 129 -29.37 -3.98 -47.71
C GLN A 129 -30.48 -4.08 -46.65
N LYS A 130 -31.49 -3.22 -46.75
CA LYS A 130 -32.65 -3.24 -45.85
C LYS A 130 -33.43 -4.53 -46.11
N SER A 131 -33.18 -5.54 -45.27
CA SER A 131 -33.86 -6.83 -45.35
C SER A 131 -35.37 -6.61 -45.21
N LEU A 132 -36.12 -7.06 -46.21
CA LEU A 132 -37.57 -7.06 -46.17
C LEU A 132 -38.05 -8.29 -45.41
N CYS A 133 -39.02 -8.13 -44.52
CA CYS A 133 -39.71 -9.23 -43.88
C CYS A 133 -40.38 -10.10 -44.95
N GLN A 134 -40.07 -11.40 -44.98
CA GLN A 134 -40.55 -12.32 -46.03
C GLN A 134 -42.08 -12.48 -46.04
N GLU A 135 -42.77 -12.26 -44.92
CA GLU A 135 -44.23 -12.23 -44.91
C GLU A 135 -44.78 -10.86 -45.31
N HIS A 136 -44.45 -9.81 -44.55
CA HIS A 136 -45.09 -8.50 -44.67
C HIS A 136 -44.50 -7.59 -45.77
N HIS A 137 -43.40 -7.99 -46.40
CA HIS A 137 -42.70 -7.27 -47.48
C HIS A 137 -42.31 -5.81 -47.12
N GLN A 138 -42.22 -5.51 -45.83
CA GLN A 138 -41.78 -4.23 -45.24
C GLN A 138 -40.36 -4.37 -44.70
N ALA A 139 -39.62 -3.25 -44.60
CA ALA A 139 -38.30 -3.24 -44.00
C ALA A 139 -38.30 -3.79 -42.56
N GLN A 140 -37.23 -4.51 -42.20
CA GLN A 140 -36.99 -4.96 -40.83
C GLN A 140 -36.38 -3.82 -40.00
N ASP A 141 -37.20 -2.80 -39.74
CA ASP A 141 -36.82 -1.52 -39.14
C ASP A 141 -36.88 -1.47 -37.60
N MET A 142 -37.13 -2.60 -36.93
CA MET A 142 -37.05 -2.74 -35.47
C MET A 142 -36.26 -3.98 -35.04
N PHE A 143 -35.61 -3.94 -33.88
CA PHE A 143 -34.74 -5.02 -33.38
C PHE A 143 -35.33 -5.71 -32.14
N CYS A 144 -35.43 -7.04 -32.15
CA CYS A 144 -35.89 -7.85 -31.03
C CYS A 144 -34.71 -8.24 -30.13
N LYS A 145 -34.63 -7.69 -28.91
CA LYS A 145 -33.55 -8.02 -27.95
C LYS A 145 -33.55 -9.50 -27.52
N THR A 146 -34.71 -10.15 -27.46
CA THR A 146 -34.87 -11.54 -26.97
C THR A 146 -34.31 -12.56 -27.96
N GLU A 147 -34.49 -12.33 -29.26
CA GLU A 147 -34.12 -13.26 -30.35
C GLU A 147 -32.94 -12.76 -31.19
N GLN A 148 -32.46 -11.55 -30.90
CA GLN A 148 -31.38 -10.83 -31.61
C GLN A 148 -31.58 -10.68 -33.12
N ALA A 149 -32.83 -10.66 -33.56
CA ALA A 149 -33.22 -10.52 -34.96
C ALA A 149 -33.78 -9.12 -35.28
N ALA A 150 -33.56 -8.66 -36.51
CA ALA A 150 -34.29 -7.53 -37.08
C ALA A 150 -35.65 -8.01 -37.62
N ILE A 151 -36.73 -7.31 -37.27
CA ILE A 151 -38.11 -7.64 -37.61
C ILE A 151 -38.84 -6.40 -38.12
N CYS A 152 -39.87 -6.57 -38.95
CA CYS A 152 -40.70 -5.45 -39.35
C CYS A 152 -41.69 -5.08 -38.25
N LYS A 153 -42.23 -3.88 -38.40
CA LYS A 153 -43.23 -3.27 -37.51
C LYS A 153 -44.50 -4.12 -37.28
N GLU A 154 -44.89 -4.98 -38.22
CA GLU A 154 -46.08 -5.85 -38.07
C GLU A 154 -45.82 -7.11 -37.25
N CYS A 155 -44.71 -7.84 -37.47
CA CYS A 155 -44.28 -8.97 -36.63
C CYS A 155 -44.21 -8.56 -35.15
N ALA A 156 -43.60 -7.41 -34.89
CA ALA A 156 -43.46 -6.79 -33.57
C ALA A 156 -44.78 -6.46 -32.83
N VAL A 157 -45.93 -6.50 -33.54
CA VAL A 157 -47.28 -6.22 -33.02
C VAL A 157 -48.18 -7.47 -33.02
N LYS A 158 -47.97 -8.39 -33.95
CA LYS A 158 -48.72 -9.64 -34.09
C LYS A 158 -48.20 -10.74 -33.16
N GLU A 159 -46.90 -11.02 -33.19
CA GLU A 159 -46.33 -12.26 -32.65
C GLU A 159 -45.85 -12.10 -31.20
N HIS A 160 -45.09 -11.04 -30.90
CA HIS A 160 -44.53 -10.83 -29.56
C HIS A 160 -45.44 -9.97 -28.67
N ARG A 161 -46.66 -10.40 -28.31
CA ARG A 161 -47.55 -9.57 -27.46
C ARG A 161 -47.15 -9.49 -25.98
N GLU A 162 -46.35 -10.43 -25.46
CA GLU A 162 -46.12 -10.59 -24.02
C GLU A 162 -44.68 -10.29 -23.55
N HIS A 163 -43.81 -9.75 -24.43
CA HIS A 163 -42.44 -9.35 -24.06
C HIS A 163 -42.37 -7.89 -23.58
N GLU A 164 -41.44 -7.57 -22.66
CA GLU A 164 -41.17 -6.18 -22.24
C GLU A 164 -40.51 -5.37 -23.37
N LYS A 165 -41.25 -4.38 -23.90
CA LYS A 165 -40.90 -3.67 -25.13
C LYS A 165 -40.17 -2.35 -24.88
N GLN A 166 -38.85 -2.43 -24.74
CA GLN A 166 -37.97 -1.27 -24.96
C GLN A 166 -37.74 -1.05 -26.47
N TYR A 167 -38.60 -0.22 -27.10
CA TYR A 167 -38.37 0.28 -28.47
C TYR A 167 -37.91 1.74 -28.45
N MET A 168 -36.72 2.03 -28.97
CA MET A 168 -36.36 3.41 -29.30
C MET A 168 -37.10 3.84 -30.57
N LYS A 169 -38.03 4.78 -30.41
CA LYS A 169 -38.71 5.44 -31.52
C LYS A 169 -37.79 6.53 -32.07
N ILE A 170 -37.17 6.29 -33.23
CA ILE A 170 -36.41 7.33 -33.93
C ILE A 170 -37.40 8.43 -34.37
N THR A 171 -37.47 9.49 -33.57
CA THR A 171 -38.14 10.74 -33.94
C THR A 171 -37.35 11.41 -35.05
N ALA A 172 -38.03 11.86 -36.10
CA ALA A 172 -37.42 12.47 -37.26
C ALA A 172 -36.44 13.60 -36.87
N LEU A 173 -35.17 13.43 -37.24
CA LEU A 173 -34.15 14.46 -37.06
C LEU A 173 -34.46 15.69 -37.94
N PRO A 174 -34.00 16.90 -37.57
CA PRO A 174 -33.97 18.01 -38.51
C PRO A 174 -33.08 17.65 -39.71
N ASN A 175 -33.62 17.86 -40.92
CA ASN A 175 -33.01 17.58 -42.23
C ASN A 175 -31.48 17.57 -42.18
N THR A 176 -30.88 16.40 -42.47
CA THR A 176 -29.45 16.10 -42.28
C THR A 176 -28.54 17.18 -42.84
N LEU A 177 -28.87 17.71 -44.03
CA LEU A 177 -28.15 18.81 -44.67
C LEU A 177 -28.09 20.07 -43.78
N MET A 178 -29.19 20.50 -43.17
CA MET A 178 -29.21 21.68 -42.28
C MET A 178 -28.42 21.44 -40.99
N THR A 179 -28.45 20.23 -40.45
CA THR A 179 -27.68 19.85 -39.25
C THR A 179 -26.18 19.90 -39.55
N LEU A 180 -25.75 19.33 -40.69
CA LEU A 180 -24.38 19.41 -41.18
C LEU A 180 -23.95 20.86 -41.47
N GLN A 181 -24.75 21.63 -42.22
CA GLN A 181 -24.49 23.04 -42.52
C GLN A 181 -24.31 23.89 -41.25
N LYS A 182 -25.11 23.65 -40.20
CA LYS A 182 -24.98 24.32 -38.90
C LYS A 182 -23.67 23.97 -38.18
N ILE A 183 -23.24 22.70 -38.23
CA ILE A 183 -21.99 22.25 -37.62
C ILE A 183 -20.77 22.79 -38.40
N LEU A 184 -20.80 22.75 -39.74
CA LEU A 184 -19.75 23.33 -40.58
C LEU A 184 -19.69 24.86 -40.42
N GLY A 185 -20.84 25.54 -40.33
CA GLY A 185 -20.95 26.97 -40.04
C GLY A 185 -20.45 27.38 -38.64
N SER A 186 -20.25 26.42 -37.73
CA SER A 186 -19.65 26.66 -36.40
C SER A 186 -18.11 26.50 -36.36
N MET A 187 -17.48 26.18 -37.50
CA MET A 187 -16.03 26.01 -37.61
C MET A 187 -15.27 27.34 -37.60
N THR A 188 -14.10 27.38 -36.98
CA THR A 188 -13.12 28.43 -37.30
C THR A 188 -12.57 28.23 -38.72
N ALA A 189 -12.06 29.30 -39.34
CA ALA A 189 -11.52 29.23 -40.70
C ALA A 189 -10.33 28.26 -40.85
N SER A 190 -9.60 27.98 -39.76
CA SER A 190 -8.56 26.94 -39.68
C SER A 190 -9.15 25.53 -39.58
N GLU A 191 -10.14 25.32 -38.70
CA GLU A 191 -10.83 24.02 -38.56
C GLU A 191 -11.49 23.59 -39.87
N PHE A 192 -12.22 24.49 -40.52
CA PHE A 192 -12.91 24.19 -41.78
C PHE A 192 -11.93 23.82 -42.90
N ARG A 193 -10.78 24.52 -42.97
CA ARG A 193 -9.72 24.25 -43.95
C ARG A 193 -9.06 22.89 -43.72
N GLU A 194 -8.78 22.53 -42.47
CA GLU A 194 -8.16 21.23 -42.15
C GLU A 194 -9.18 20.08 -42.27
N PHE A 195 -10.43 20.27 -41.87
CA PHE A 195 -11.53 19.33 -42.12
C PHE A 195 -11.67 19.02 -43.62
N LYS A 196 -11.80 20.06 -44.44
CA LYS A 196 -11.87 19.98 -45.90
C LYS A 196 -10.67 19.23 -46.50
N LYS A 197 -9.46 19.55 -46.05
CA LYS A 197 -8.21 18.90 -46.47
C LYS A 197 -8.18 17.41 -46.13
N ASN A 198 -8.67 17.02 -44.95
CA ASN A 198 -8.79 15.60 -44.59
C ASN A 198 -9.89 14.89 -45.40
N LEU A 199 -11.00 15.57 -45.72
CA LEU A 199 -12.04 15.02 -46.59
C LEU A 199 -11.51 14.70 -47.99
N ALA A 200 -10.82 15.66 -48.62
CA ALA A 200 -10.19 15.48 -49.93
C ALA A 200 -9.02 14.49 -49.92
N TYR A 201 -8.34 14.30 -48.79
CA TYR A 201 -7.29 13.30 -48.63
C TYR A 201 -7.84 11.87 -48.45
N GLN A 202 -8.94 11.70 -47.72
CA GLN A 202 -9.56 10.38 -47.48
C GLN A 202 -10.45 9.92 -48.65
N TYR A 203 -11.07 10.85 -49.37
CA TYR A 203 -12.03 10.58 -50.43
C TYR A 203 -11.76 11.45 -51.67
N PRO A 204 -10.56 11.35 -52.29
CA PRO A 204 -10.15 12.24 -53.39
C PRO A 204 -11.14 12.22 -54.56
N GLU A 205 -11.60 11.04 -54.99
CA GLU A 205 -12.54 10.85 -56.11
C GLU A 205 -13.86 11.64 -55.94
N CYS A 206 -14.26 11.93 -54.69
CA CYS A 206 -15.48 12.68 -54.38
C CYS A 206 -15.25 14.17 -54.10
N PHE A 207 -14.04 14.60 -53.73
CA PHE A 207 -13.79 15.94 -53.15
C PHE A 207 -12.54 16.69 -53.65
N GLU A 208 -11.74 16.11 -54.57
CA GLU A 208 -10.59 16.77 -55.20
C GLU A 208 -10.97 18.07 -55.95
N THR A 209 -12.22 18.20 -56.38
CA THR A 209 -12.78 19.37 -57.07
C THR A 209 -13.09 20.57 -56.17
N LEU A 210 -12.96 20.47 -54.84
CA LEU A 210 -13.34 21.52 -53.89
C LEU A 210 -12.40 22.75 -53.91
N GLN A 211 -12.68 23.70 -54.83
CA GLN A 211 -12.02 25.01 -54.95
C GLN A 211 -11.68 25.65 -53.60
N ALA A 212 -10.49 26.26 -53.47
CA ALA A 212 -9.94 26.74 -52.20
C ALA A 212 -10.94 27.50 -51.31
N ASP A 213 -11.71 28.43 -51.90
CA ASP A 213 -12.63 29.35 -51.22
C ASP A 213 -14.10 28.87 -51.14
N CYS A 214 -14.36 27.57 -51.34
CA CYS A 214 -15.71 27.00 -51.20
C CYS A 214 -16.30 27.26 -49.80
N ARG A 215 -17.62 27.45 -49.74
CA ARG A 215 -18.36 27.74 -48.51
C ARG A 215 -18.69 26.46 -47.74
N THR A 216 -19.10 26.62 -46.48
CA THR A 216 -19.59 25.53 -45.62
C THR A 216 -20.83 24.85 -46.18
N GLN A 217 -21.64 25.57 -46.97
CA GLN A 217 -22.80 25.04 -47.67
C GLN A 217 -22.39 24.11 -48.82
N ASP A 218 -21.48 24.55 -49.68
CA ASP A 218 -20.99 23.79 -50.84
C ASP A 218 -20.43 22.42 -50.42
N VAL A 219 -19.64 22.39 -49.33
CA VAL A 219 -19.10 21.14 -48.76
C VAL A 219 -20.21 20.26 -48.18
N ALA A 220 -21.23 20.84 -47.53
CA ALA A 220 -22.36 20.06 -47.00
C ALA A 220 -23.19 19.41 -48.11
N GLU A 221 -23.42 20.13 -49.20
CA GLU A 221 -24.19 19.65 -50.36
C GLU A 221 -23.39 18.60 -51.15
N GLN A 222 -22.08 18.78 -51.33
CA GLN A 222 -21.21 17.76 -51.93
C GLN A 222 -21.12 16.50 -51.05
N MET A 223 -21.09 16.63 -49.71
CA MET A 223 -21.16 15.47 -48.81
C MET A 223 -22.48 14.70 -48.94
N MET A 224 -23.63 15.39 -49.01
CA MET A 224 -24.93 14.75 -49.25
C MET A 224 -25.07 14.13 -50.66
N GLY A 225 -24.28 14.59 -51.62
CA GLY A 225 -24.22 14.01 -52.98
C GLY A 225 -23.24 12.83 -53.13
N SER A 226 -22.25 12.70 -52.23
CA SER A 226 -21.17 11.70 -52.33
C SER A 226 -21.25 10.56 -51.30
N PHE A 227 -22.10 10.67 -50.28
CA PHE A 227 -22.24 9.67 -49.21
C PHE A 227 -23.70 9.32 -48.95
N SER A 228 -23.95 8.15 -48.33
CA SER A 228 -25.30 7.82 -47.85
C SER A 228 -25.70 8.75 -46.69
N GLU A 229 -27.01 8.98 -46.50
CA GLU A 229 -27.49 9.85 -45.42
C GLU A 229 -27.06 9.34 -44.02
N ASP A 230 -26.99 8.01 -43.82
CA ASP A 230 -26.48 7.39 -42.60
C ASP A 230 -24.97 7.66 -42.40
N ASP A 231 -24.18 7.69 -43.46
CA ASP A 231 -22.73 7.99 -43.37
C ASP A 231 -22.48 9.48 -43.15
N VAL A 232 -23.27 10.36 -43.78
CA VAL A 232 -23.29 11.78 -43.42
C VAL A 232 -23.70 11.96 -41.96
N LEU A 233 -24.68 11.21 -41.44
CA LEU A 233 -25.04 11.22 -40.01
C LEU A 233 -23.86 10.83 -39.13
N LYS A 234 -23.16 9.72 -39.44
CA LYS A 234 -21.98 9.25 -38.68
C LYS A 234 -20.88 10.31 -38.64
N VAL A 235 -20.54 10.89 -39.79
CA VAL A 235 -19.53 11.96 -39.88
C VAL A 235 -19.99 13.21 -39.12
N THR A 236 -21.26 13.60 -39.24
CA THR A 236 -21.84 14.75 -38.52
C THR A 236 -21.81 14.56 -37.00
N ILE A 237 -22.15 13.37 -36.51
CA ILE A 237 -22.11 13.01 -35.08
C ILE A 237 -20.66 12.99 -34.57
N ASN A 238 -19.72 12.45 -35.34
CA ASN A 238 -18.30 12.46 -34.97
C ASN A 238 -17.76 13.90 -34.88
N LEU A 239 -18.05 14.77 -35.87
CA LEU A 239 -17.65 16.17 -35.86
C LEU A 239 -18.26 16.97 -34.70
N ALA A 240 -19.54 16.71 -34.38
CA ALA A 240 -20.22 17.30 -33.23
C ALA A 240 -19.61 16.82 -31.90
N SER A 241 -19.13 15.58 -31.83
CA SER A 241 -18.57 14.98 -30.60
C SER A 241 -17.11 15.37 -30.35
N VAL A 242 -16.29 15.50 -31.40
CA VAL A 242 -14.84 15.78 -31.29
C VAL A 242 -14.54 17.20 -30.77
N LYS A 243 -15.35 18.21 -31.12
CA LYS A 243 -15.09 19.61 -30.71
C LYS A 243 -15.29 19.88 -29.21
N PRO A 244 -16.39 19.44 -28.56
CA PRO A 244 -16.53 19.57 -27.11
C PRO A 244 -15.45 18.78 -26.36
N VAL A 245 -15.15 17.55 -26.82
CA VAL A 245 -14.18 16.66 -26.15
C VAL A 245 -12.77 17.22 -26.19
N SER A 246 -12.27 17.65 -27.34
CA SER A 246 -10.92 18.26 -27.45
C SER A 246 -10.79 19.53 -26.59
N LYS A 247 -11.75 20.46 -26.69
CA LYS A 247 -11.80 21.68 -25.87
C LYS A 247 -11.97 21.39 -24.37
N CYS A 248 -12.60 20.28 -24.01
CA CYS A 248 -12.70 19.83 -22.61
C CYS A 248 -11.38 19.19 -22.14
N GLN A 249 -10.77 18.34 -22.97
CA GLN A 249 -9.48 17.71 -22.72
C GLN A 249 -8.42 18.78 -22.43
N GLU A 250 -8.31 19.84 -23.24
CA GLU A 250 -7.36 20.93 -22.99
C GLU A 250 -7.57 21.59 -21.62
N LYS A 251 -8.82 21.97 -21.26
CA LYS A 251 -9.15 22.54 -19.95
C LYS A 251 -8.76 21.58 -18.80
N ILE A 252 -9.04 20.28 -18.96
CA ILE A 252 -8.77 19.26 -17.95
C ILE A 252 -7.26 18.99 -17.82
N LYS A 253 -6.52 18.87 -18.93
CA LYS A 253 -5.06 18.79 -18.94
C LYS A 253 -4.45 20.02 -18.26
N GLU A 254 -4.92 21.22 -18.57
CA GLU A 254 -4.40 22.46 -17.97
C GLU A 254 -4.69 22.54 -16.46
N LYS A 255 -5.90 22.15 -16.03
CA LYS A 255 -6.31 22.03 -14.62
C LYS A 255 -5.47 21.00 -13.85
N LEU A 256 -5.30 19.80 -14.39
CA LEU A 256 -4.57 18.71 -13.72
C LEU A 256 -3.06 18.96 -13.72
N ARG A 257 -2.50 19.54 -14.79
CA ARG A 257 -1.13 20.09 -14.79
C ARG A 257 -0.97 21.15 -13.70
N ARG A 258 -1.89 22.12 -13.59
CA ARG A 258 -1.87 23.12 -12.50
C ARG A 258 -1.99 22.49 -11.10
N LYS A 259 -2.72 21.37 -10.94
CA LYS A 259 -2.88 20.67 -9.65
C LYS A 259 -1.68 19.80 -9.26
N PHE A 260 -1.03 19.10 -10.20
CA PHE A 260 -0.05 18.05 -9.92
C PHE A 260 1.39 18.34 -10.34
N ARG A 261 1.66 19.43 -11.07
CA ARG A 261 3.04 19.81 -11.46
C ARG A 261 3.94 20.17 -10.27
N HIS A 262 3.36 20.56 -9.14
CA HIS A 262 4.10 20.90 -7.93
C HIS A 262 3.63 20.08 -6.74
N ILE A 263 4.57 19.62 -5.91
CA ILE A 263 4.32 19.06 -4.59
C ILE A 263 4.51 20.16 -3.55
N HIS A 264 3.63 20.20 -2.55
CA HIS A 264 3.84 20.98 -1.32
C HIS A 264 4.60 20.14 -0.30
N GLU A 265 5.84 20.53 -0.02
CA GLU A 265 6.66 19.88 1.01
C GLU A 265 6.29 20.42 2.40
N GLY A 266 5.14 19.97 2.90
CA GLY A 266 4.46 20.58 4.04
C GLY A 266 3.75 21.86 3.60
N LEU A 267 4.20 23.01 4.11
CA LEU A 267 3.52 24.32 3.96
C LEU A 267 3.05 24.65 2.54
N ALA A 268 1.76 24.92 2.41
CA ALA A 268 1.08 25.38 1.20
C ALA A 268 1.40 26.85 0.82
N LEU A 269 2.68 27.22 0.79
CA LEU A 269 3.16 28.54 0.37
C LEU A 269 3.82 28.48 -1.02
N PRO A 270 3.69 29.53 -1.86
CA PRO A 270 4.30 29.56 -3.20
C PRO A 270 5.84 29.43 -3.24
N LYS A 271 6.52 29.54 -2.10
CA LYS A 271 7.99 29.43 -1.98
C LYS A 271 8.47 28.05 -1.47
N THR A 272 7.57 27.12 -1.20
CA THR A 272 7.84 25.72 -0.78
C THR A 272 7.28 24.69 -1.76
N GLN A 273 6.92 25.12 -2.96
CA GLN A 273 6.54 24.25 -4.07
C GLN A 273 7.79 23.71 -4.76
N VAL A 274 7.88 22.38 -4.88
CA VAL A 274 8.92 21.69 -5.67
C VAL A 274 8.24 21.06 -6.88
N VAL A 275 8.86 21.14 -8.06
CA VAL A 275 8.30 20.53 -9.27
C VAL A 275 8.32 19.00 -9.09
N LEU A 276 7.20 18.33 -9.40
CA LEU A 276 7.07 16.87 -9.23
C LEU A 276 8.22 16.14 -9.94
N TYR A 277 8.57 16.56 -11.16
CA TYR A 277 9.64 15.98 -11.96
C TYR A 277 11.02 16.00 -11.27
N ASP A 278 11.36 17.07 -10.55
CA ASP A 278 12.69 17.27 -9.95
C ASP A 278 12.98 16.26 -8.82
N ILE A 279 11.94 15.85 -8.07
CA ILE A 279 12.05 14.95 -6.91
C ILE A 279 11.36 13.58 -7.11
N TYR A 280 10.62 13.38 -8.20
CA TYR A 280 10.05 12.08 -8.51
C TYR A 280 11.16 11.07 -8.84
N THR A 281 11.20 10.01 -8.06
CA THR A 281 12.01 8.81 -8.31
C THR A 281 11.05 7.70 -8.67
N GLU A 282 11.32 6.96 -9.76
CA GLU A 282 10.42 5.90 -10.22
C GLU A 282 10.30 4.80 -9.16
N LEU A 283 9.09 4.28 -8.95
CA LEU A 283 8.80 3.30 -7.90
C LEU A 283 8.84 1.89 -8.47
N TYR A 284 9.37 0.95 -7.70
CA TYR A 284 9.32 -0.46 -8.09
C TYR A 284 7.89 -1.00 -7.91
N ILE A 285 7.22 -1.29 -9.04
CA ILE A 285 5.86 -1.82 -9.11
C ILE A 285 5.91 -3.21 -9.73
N THR A 286 5.20 -4.17 -9.14
CA THR A 286 5.16 -5.58 -9.57
C THR A 286 3.73 -6.05 -9.82
N GLU A 287 3.54 -7.04 -10.68
CA GLU A 287 2.24 -7.71 -10.86
C GLU A 287 1.90 -8.52 -9.60
N GLY A 288 0.71 -8.27 -9.03
CA GLY A 288 0.37 -8.72 -7.70
C GLY A 288 -0.21 -10.13 -7.67
N GLY A 289 0.65 -11.13 -7.40
CA GLY A 289 0.23 -12.53 -7.25
C GLY A 289 -0.84 -12.74 -6.18
N SER A 290 -1.66 -13.78 -6.35
CA SER A 290 -2.81 -14.13 -5.50
C SER A 290 -2.42 -14.85 -4.20
N GLU A 291 -1.25 -14.56 -3.62
CA GLU A 291 -0.93 -15.05 -2.28
C GLU A 291 -1.88 -14.42 -1.25
N ALA A 292 -2.41 -15.25 -0.35
CA ALA A 292 -3.52 -14.89 0.53
C ALA A 292 -3.25 -13.60 1.33
N ILE A 293 -4.27 -12.72 1.35
CA ILE A 293 -4.18 -11.40 1.97
C ILE A 293 -3.78 -11.54 3.43
N ARG A 294 -2.58 -11.06 3.75
CA ARG A 294 -2.09 -11.00 5.12
C ARG A 294 -2.43 -9.64 5.71
N GLU A 295 -3.22 -9.64 6.77
CA GLU A 295 -3.45 -8.49 7.66
C GLU A 295 -2.22 -8.21 8.55
N GLU A 296 -1.02 -8.21 7.94
CA GLU A 296 0.24 -7.94 8.63
C GLU A 296 0.54 -6.43 8.61
N HIS A 297 0.95 -5.90 9.77
CA HIS A 297 1.31 -4.50 9.96
C HIS A 297 2.33 -4.01 8.92
N GLU A 298 2.17 -2.79 8.42
CA GLU A 298 2.85 -2.29 7.21
C GLU A 298 4.39 -2.41 7.24
N VAL A 299 4.99 -2.15 8.40
CA VAL A 299 6.43 -2.32 8.65
C VAL A 299 6.88 -3.76 8.38
N ARG A 300 6.10 -4.77 8.78
CA ARG A 300 6.41 -6.20 8.56
C ARG A 300 6.39 -6.58 7.07
N ILE A 301 5.53 -5.94 6.27
CA ILE A 301 5.45 -6.15 4.82
C ILE A 301 6.76 -5.68 4.16
N ILE A 302 7.24 -4.48 4.52
CA ILE A 302 8.52 -3.93 4.07
C ILE A 302 9.70 -4.81 4.49
N GLU A 303 9.71 -5.25 5.75
CA GLU A 303 10.80 -6.07 6.28
C GLU A 303 10.84 -7.47 5.68
N LYS A 304 9.69 -8.03 5.25
CA LYS A 304 9.62 -9.27 4.47
C LYS A 304 9.99 -9.06 3.01
N ALA A 305 9.54 -7.98 2.37
CA ALA A 305 9.95 -7.61 1.01
C ALA A 305 11.48 -7.48 0.91
N SER A 306 12.14 -6.89 1.92
CA SER A 306 13.60 -6.78 2.00
C SER A 306 14.37 -8.11 2.10
N LYS A 307 13.66 -9.25 2.23
CA LYS A 307 14.24 -10.60 2.41
C LYS A 307 13.97 -11.54 1.22
N ASN A 308 13.01 -11.20 0.35
CA ASN A 308 12.49 -12.09 -0.71
C ASN A 308 13.14 -11.84 -2.08
N ASN A 309 14.39 -12.28 -2.25
CA ASN A 309 15.07 -12.29 -3.57
C ASN A 309 14.83 -13.60 -4.36
N SER A 310 13.69 -14.28 -4.17
CA SER A 310 13.45 -15.66 -4.63
C SER A 310 12.16 -15.88 -5.42
N THR A 311 11.20 -14.98 -5.38
CA THR A 311 10.06 -14.94 -6.30
C THR A 311 10.47 -14.28 -7.61
N GLN A 312 10.12 -14.88 -8.75
CA GLN A 312 10.24 -14.21 -10.06
C GLN A 312 9.06 -13.25 -10.22
N GLU A 313 9.22 -12.04 -9.68
CA GLU A 313 8.19 -11.01 -9.70
C GLU A 313 8.24 -10.23 -11.01
N THR A 314 7.15 -10.24 -11.78
CA THR A 314 7.04 -9.48 -13.03
C THR A 314 7.01 -7.98 -12.72
N PRO A 315 8.00 -7.18 -13.15
CA PRO A 315 7.96 -5.72 -12.98
C PRO A 315 6.96 -5.11 -13.97
N VAL A 316 6.14 -4.18 -13.49
CA VAL A 316 5.11 -3.50 -14.30
C VAL A 316 5.46 -2.03 -14.41
N ASN A 317 5.85 -1.56 -15.61
CA ASN A 317 6.02 -0.13 -15.82
C ASN A 317 4.64 0.57 -15.80
N ILE A 318 4.57 1.70 -15.10
CA ILE A 318 3.34 2.47 -14.88
C ILE A 318 2.66 2.92 -16.19
N THR A 319 3.42 3.23 -17.24
CA THR A 319 2.90 3.61 -18.57
C THR A 319 2.25 2.45 -19.34
N ASN A 320 2.43 1.23 -18.87
CA ASN A 320 1.92 -0.01 -19.46
C ASN A 320 0.95 -0.73 -18.51
N ILE A 321 0.48 -0.09 -17.43
CA ILE A 321 -0.32 -0.73 -16.37
C ILE A 321 -1.64 -1.34 -16.91
N PHE A 322 -2.25 -0.71 -17.94
CA PHE A 322 -3.44 -1.19 -18.64
C PHE A 322 -3.16 -2.05 -19.91
N LYS A 323 -1.89 -2.36 -20.20
CA LYS A 323 -1.51 -3.11 -21.42
C LYS A 323 -1.17 -4.55 -21.06
N SER A 324 -1.68 -5.52 -21.83
CA SER A 324 -1.36 -6.94 -21.71
C SER A 324 -1.19 -7.56 -23.10
N PRO A 325 -0.34 -8.60 -23.27
CA PRO A 325 -0.27 -9.34 -24.54
C PRO A 325 -1.52 -10.19 -24.85
N SER A 326 -2.30 -10.54 -23.82
CA SER A 326 -3.38 -11.53 -23.91
C SER A 326 -4.80 -10.96 -23.74
N ASP A 327 -4.98 -9.94 -22.90
CA ASP A 327 -6.29 -9.58 -22.34
C ASP A 327 -6.57 -8.06 -22.35
N SER A 328 -7.84 -7.71 -22.55
CA SER A 328 -8.34 -6.34 -22.43
C SER A 328 -8.53 -5.93 -20.97
N ILE A 329 -7.53 -5.30 -20.37
CA ILE A 329 -7.60 -4.85 -18.97
C ILE A 329 -8.50 -3.61 -18.84
N ARG A 330 -9.71 -3.79 -18.31
CA ARG A 330 -10.60 -2.68 -17.91
C ARG A 330 -10.19 -2.09 -16.55
N SER A 331 -10.01 -2.94 -15.53
CA SER A 331 -9.83 -2.52 -14.14
C SER A 331 -8.49 -2.96 -13.53
N VAL A 332 -7.77 -1.99 -12.95
CA VAL A 332 -6.53 -2.19 -12.20
C VAL A 332 -6.73 -1.83 -10.74
N LEU A 333 -6.33 -2.71 -9.83
CA LEU A 333 -6.20 -2.41 -8.40
C LEU A 333 -4.71 -2.37 -8.02
N THR A 334 -4.25 -1.23 -7.50
CA THR A 334 -2.87 -1.03 -7.03
C THR A 334 -2.84 -1.00 -5.51
N LYS A 335 -2.36 -2.10 -4.92
CA LYS A 335 -2.17 -2.25 -3.48
C LYS A 335 -0.77 -1.78 -3.04
N GLY A 336 -0.64 -1.43 -1.76
CA GLY A 336 0.63 -1.07 -1.14
C GLY A 336 0.42 -0.33 0.17
N VAL A 337 1.43 -0.31 1.04
CA VAL A 337 1.34 0.30 2.39
C VAL A 337 1.12 1.83 2.36
N ALA A 338 0.86 2.45 3.51
CA ALA A 338 0.84 3.90 3.62
C ALA A 338 2.21 4.51 3.24
N GLY A 339 2.20 5.77 2.78
CA GLY A 339 3.41 6.49 2.34
C GLY A 339 4.13 5.95 1.10
N ILE A 340 3.83 4.73 0.61
CA ILE A 340 4.63 4.00 -0.40
C ILE A 340 4.64 4.63 -1.80
N GLY A 341 3.84 5.67 -2.01
CA GLY A 341 3.79 6.42 -3.28
C GLY A 341 2.67 6.04 -4.22
N LYS A 342 1.60 5.34 -3.77
CA LYS A 342 0.40 5.04 -4.59
C LYS A 342 -0.16 6.31 -5.28
N THR A 343 -0.58 7.29 -4.49
CA THR A 343 -1.05 8.60 -4.97
C THR A 343 0.01 9.33 -5.81
N MET A 344 1.30 9.23 -5.47
CA MET A 344 2.37 9.88 -6.24
C MET A 344 2.54 9.25 -7.63
N SER A 345 2.32 7.94 -7.75
CA SER A 345 2.31 7.20 -9.02
C SER A 345 1.16 7.68 -9.91
N VAL A 346 -0.05 7.74 -9.34
CA VAL A 346 -1.24 8.31 -10.00
C VAL A 346 -0.99 9.75 -10.46
N GLN A 347 -0.46 10.62 -9.59
CA GLN A 347 -0.19 12.02 -9.91
C GLN A 347 0.85 12.16 -11.04
N LYS A 348 1.91 11.33 -11.05
CA LYS A 348 2.90 11.31 -12.13
C LYS A 348 2.30 10.87 -13.46
N PHE A 349 1.52 9.77 -13.48
CA PHE A 349 0.84 9.28 -14.69
C PHE A 349 -0.12 10.33 -15.27
N ILE A 350 -0.86 11.04 -14.41
CA ILE A 350 -1.76 12.12 -14.83
C ILE A 350 -0.96 13.32 -15.35
N LEU A 351 0.15 13.69 -14.71
CA LEU A 351 0.99 14.79 -15.18
C LEU A 351 1.62 14.48 -16.55
N ASP A 352 2.11 13.26 -16.76
CA ASP A 352 2.67 12.82 -18.05
C ASP A 352 1.62 12.87 -19.17
N TRP A 353 0.37 12.49 -18.87
CA TRP A 353 -0.75 12.65 -19.80
C TRP A 353 -1.09 14.14 -20.06
N ALA A 354 -1.03 14.98 -19.02
CA ALA A 354 -1.37 16.40 -19.11
C ALA A 354 -0.29 17.27 -19.76
N GLU A 355 0.98 16.86 -19.70
CA GLU A 355 2.12 17.50 -20.37
C GLU A 355 2.44 16.88 -21.75
N GLY A 356 1.79 15.76 -22.10
CA GLY A 356 1.86 15.15 -23.44
C GLY A 356 2.98 14.12 -23.62
N THR A 357 3.67 13.73 -22.55
CA THR A 357 4.86 12.85 -22.59
C THR A 357 4.52 11.36 -22.68
N ALA A 358 3.35 10.94 -22.17
CA ALA A 358 2.89 9.55 -22.22
C ALA A 358 1.36 9.43 -22.30
N ASN A 359 0.86 8.21 -22.49
CA ASN A 359 -0.55 7.81 -22.34
C ASN A 359 -1.57 8.61 -23.20
N GLN A 360 -1.13 9.21 -24.31
CA GLN A 360 -1.99 10.02 -25.20
C GLN A 360 -3.03 9.20 -25.98
N ASP A 361 -3.05 7.88 -25.79
CA ASP A 361 -4.13 6.99 -26.24
C ASP A 361 -5.40 7.10 -25.38
N ILE A 362 -5.38 7.88 -24.28
CA ILE A 362 -6.52 8.15 -23.39
C ILE A 362 -7.04 9.57 -23.63
N ASP A 363 -8.33 9.71 -23.93
CA ASP A 363 -8.96 10.99 -24.25
C ASP A 363 -9.19 11.87 -23.02
N LEU A 364 -9.61 11.28 -21.90
CA LEU A 364 -9.92 12.00 -20.66
C LEU A 364 -9.44 11.20 -19.44
N ILE A 365 -8.67 11.83 -18.55
CA ILE A 365 -8.42 11.29 -17.21
C ILE A 365 -9.19 12.11 -16.16
N ILE A 366 -9.94 11.41 -15.33
CA ILE A 366 -10.73 11.96 -14.24
C ILE A 366 -10.28 11.27 -12.95
N SER A 367 -9.82 12.05 -11.98
CA SER A 367 -9.34 11.56 -10.68
C SER A 367 -10.28 12.01 -9.56
N LEU A 368 -10.76 11.02 -8.79
CA LEU A 368 -11.62 11.15 -7.63
C LEU A 368 -10.91 10.53 -6.42
N PHE A 369 -11.12 11.07 -5.24
CA PHE A 369 -10.52 10.60 -3.99
C PHE A 369 -11.62 10.14 -3.03
N PHE A 370 -11.52 8.97 -2.41
CA PHE A 370 -12.58 8.47 -1.53
C PHE A 370 -12.85 9.42 -0.34
N ARG A 371 -11.82 10.09 0.19
CA ARG A 371 -11.95 11.22 1.13
C ARG A 371 -12.90 12.33 0.70
N ASP A 372 -12.93 12.70 -0.59
CA ASP A 372 -13.85 13.70 -1.12
C ASP A 372 -15.26 13.10 -1.29
N LEU A 373 -15.34 11.86 -1.81
CA LEU A 373 -16.61 11.17 -2.04
C LEU A 373 -17.38 10.92 -0.73
N ASN A 374 -16.68 10.70 0.39
CA ASN A 374 -17.26 10.60 1.74
C ASN A 374 -18.03 11.86 2.20
N LEU A 375 -17.88 13.00 1.51
CA LEU A 375 -18.63 14.24 1.80
C LEU A 375 -19.98 14.31 1.05
N GLU A 376 -20.18 13.49 0.02
CA GLU A 376 -21.44 13.41 -0.73
C GLU A 376 -22.50 12.66 0.09
N LYS A 377 -23.55 13.37 0.50
CA LYS A 377 -24.66 12.83 1.33
C LYS A 377 -25.99 12.69 0.59
N GLU A 378 -26.08 13.27 -0.60
CA GLU A 378 -27.30 13.30 -1.42
C GLU A 378 -27.19 12.28 -2.55
N ALA A 379 -28.33 11.74 -3.00
CA ALA A 379 -28.35 10.91 -4.20
C ALA A 379 -28.03 11.77 -5.43
N CYS A 380 -27.15 11.28 -6.30
CA CYS A 380 -26.78 11.97 -7.53
C CYS A 380 -26.42 10.95 -8.62
N SER A 381 -26.48 11.40 -9.87
CA SER A 381 -26.07 10.59 -11.01
C SER A 381 -24.56 10.63 -11.22
N LEU A 382 -24.03 9.65 -11.95
CA LEU A 382 -22.60 9.63 -12.30
C LEU A 382 -22.22 10.90 -13.09
N MET A 383 -23.05 11.35 -14.01
CA MET A 383 -22.75 12.55 -14.80
C MET A 383 -22.82 13.84 -13.97
N GLU A 384 -23.71 13.93 -12.97
CA GLU A 384 -23.71 15.05 -12.01
C GLU A 384 -22.46 15.05 -11.13
N LEU A 385 -22.09 13.88 -10.56
CA LEU A 385 -20.86 13.71 -9.78
C LEU A 385 -19.64 14.16 -10.59
N LEU A 386 -19.50 13.65 -11.81
CA LEU A 386 -18.40 13.99 -12.71
C LEU A 386 -18.40 15.50 -13.07
N ARG A 387 -19.55 16.11 -13.38
CA ARG A 387 -19.66 17.57 -13.62
C ARG A 387 -19.42 18.42 -12.36
N ARG A 388 -19.58 17.86 -11.16
CA ARG A 388 -19.29 18.52 -9.87
C ARG A 388 -17.78 18.54 -9.61
N PHE A 389 -17.08 17.42 -9.80
CA PHE A 389 -15.61 17.33 -9.69
C PHE A 389 -14.89 18.04 -10.85
N PHE A 390 -15.45 17.94 -12.06
CA PHE A 390 -14.93 18.52 -13.28
C PHE A 390 -16.00 19.35 -14.01
N PRO A 391 -16.22 20.62 -13.58
CA PRO A 391 -17.12 21.57 -14.24
C PRO A 391 -16.77 21.84 -15.71
N GLU A 392 -15.59 21.43 -16.16
CA GLU A 392 -15.16 21.43 -17.55
C GLU A 392 -16.01 20.49 -18.43
N LEU A 393 -16.60 19.44 -17.84
CA LEU A 393 -17.49 18.45 -18.49
C LEU A 393 -18.93 18.95 -18.71
N LYS A 394 -19.23 20.22 -18.41
CA LYS A 394 -20.56 20.81 -18.67
C LYS A 394 -20.90 20.86 -20.16
N ASP A 395 -19.89 21.01 -21.02
CA ASP A 395 -20.04 21.12 -22.47
C ASP A 395 -20.22 19.74 -23.17
N ILE A 396 -20.19 18.64 -22.42
CA ILE A 396 -20.32 17.26 -22.94
C ILE A 396 -21.68 16.69 -22.51
N GLU A 397 -22.52 16.31 -23.47
CA GLU A 397 -23.89 15.83 -23.22
C GLU A 397 -23.93 14.38 -22.70
N SER A 398 -23.23 13.45 -23.39
CA SER A 398 -22.92 12.08 -22.92
C SER A 398 -21.44 11.75 -23.18
N VAL A 399 -20.86 10.88 -22.35
CA VAL A 399 -19.46 10.43 -22.46
C VAL A 399 -19.32 9.01 -23.03
N GLU A 400 -20.42 8.40 -23.49
CA GLU A 400 -20.48 7.00 -23.93
C GLU A 400 -20.00 6.79 -25.38
N ASN A 401 -20.00 7.86 -26.18
CA ASN A 401 -19.71 7.84 -27.62
C ASN A 401 -18.20 7.81 -27.92
N GLY A 402 -17.58 6.64 -27.76
CA GLY A 402 -16.24 6.33 -28.27
C GLY A 402 -15.05 6.91 -27.51
N ILE A 403 -15.29 7.84 -26.58
CA ILE A 403 -14.26 8.49 -25.75
C ILE A 403 -13.59 7.46 -24.82
N LYS A 404 -12.26 7.35 -24.87
CA LYS A 404 -11.50 6.51 -23.94
C LYS A 404 -11.23 7.26 -22.64
N ILE A 405 -12.12 7.07 -21.67
CA ILE A 405 -12.01 7.65 -20.32
C ILE A 405 -11.16 6.74 -19.42
N LEU A 406 -10.27 7.33 -18.62
CA LEU A 406 -9.71 6.71 -17.42
C LEU A 406 -10.28 7.37 -16.17
N LEU A 407 -10.94 6.58 -15.33
CA LEU A 407 -11.39 6.96 -14.00
C LEU A 407 -10.39 6.43 -12.96
N VAL A 408 -9.87 7.32 -12.12
CA VAL A 408 -8.98 6.96 -11.01
C VAL A 408 -9.70 7.20 -9.69
N LEU A 409 -9.81 6.15 -8.87
CA LEU A 409 -10.37 6.18 -7.52
C LEU A 409 -9.23 5.97 -6.51
N ASP A 410 -8.65 7.05 -6.01
CA ASP A 410 -7.50 7.00 -5.10
C ASP A 410 -7.96 6.87 -3.63
N GLY A 411 -7.36 5.92 -2.90
CA GLY A 411 -7.58 5.73 -1.46
C GLY A 411 -8.82 4.89 -1.07
N LEU A 412 -9.04 3.71 -1.65
CA LEU A 412 -10.16 2.81 -1.26
C LEU A 412 -10.17 2.49 0.25
N ASP A 413 -9.01 2.45 0.90
CA ASP A 413 -8.89 2.27 2.36
C ASP A 413 -9.36 3.48 3.20
N GLU A 414 -9.85 4.53 2.55
CA GLU A 414 -10.52 5.69 3.14
C GLU A 414 -12.05 5.68 2.92
N CYS A 415 -12.58 4.71 2.17
CA CYS A 415 -14.00 4.58 1.87
C CYS A 415 -14.83 4.35 3.14
N ARG A 416 -15.90 5.14 3.33
CA ARG A 416 -16.87 4.97 4.43
C ARG A 416 -18.19 4.31 4.00
N PHE A 417 -18.32 3.95 2.72
CA PHE A 417 -19.52 3.33 2.13
C PHE A 417 -19.45 1.80 2.18
N TYR A 418 -20.59 1.14 2.38
CA TYR A 418 -20.69 -0.31 2.32
C TYR A 418 -20.97 -0.76 0.87
N LEU A 419 -19.92 -1.24 0.19
CA LEU A 419 -20.00 -1.66 -1.22
C LEU A 419 -20.56 -3.09 -1.34
N ASP A 420 -21.89 -3.23 -1.32
CA ASP A 420 -22.54 -4.55 -1.44
C ASP A 420 -22.53 -5.04 -2.91
N PHE A 421 -21.49 -5.78 -3.28
CA PHE A 421 -21.38 -6.36 -4.62
C PHE A 421 -22.40 -7.49 -4.92
N GLN A 422 -23.14 -8.00 -3.94
CA GLN A 422 -24.12 -9.08 -4.14
C GLN A 422 -25.54 -8.54 -4.31
N ASN A 423 -26.00 -7.67 -3.42
CA ASN A 423 -27.40 -7.23 -3.33
C ASN A 423 -27.66 -5.85 -3.95
N THR A 424 -26.63 -5.07 -4.30
CA THR A 424 -26.80 -3.75 -4.93
C THR A 424 -27.54 -3.83 -6.26
N ARG A 425 -28.59 -3.01 -6.40
CA ARG A 425 -29.37 -2.86 -7.64
C ARG A 425 -28.48 -2.49 -8.83
N THR A 426 -28.71 -3.14 -9.96
CA THR A 426 -28.08 -2.78 -11.23
C THR A 426 -28.51 -1.38 -11.67
N CYS A 427 -27.54 -0.51 -11.94
CA CYS A 427 -27.72 0.81 -12.50
C CYS A 427 -26.79 0.94 -13.71
N CYS A 428 -27.33 1.28 -14.87
CA CYS A 428 -26.56 1.42 -16.12
C CYS A 428 -26.70 2.80 -16.77
N ASP A 429 -27.67 3.62 -16.34
CA ASP A 429 -27.86 4.98 -16.83
C ASP A 429 -26.97 5.96 -16.05
N ILE A 430 -26.10 6.66 -16.77
CA ILE A 430 -25.16 7.65 -16.19
C ILE A 430 -25.86 8.92 -15.68
N MET A 431 -27.14 9.13 -16.02
CA MET A 431 -28.00 10.24 -15.58
C MET A 431 -28.98 9.85 -14.46
N GLU A 432 -29.07 8.58 -14.05
CA GLU A 432 -29.97 8.17 -12.96
C GLU A 432 -29.42 8.62 -11.59
N PRO A 433 -30.18 9.38 -10.76
CA PRO A 433 -29.73 9.73 -9.42
C PRO A 433 -29.78 8.53 -8.46
N VAL A 434 -28.61 8.12 -7.94
CA VAL A 434 -28.49 6.96 -7.03
C VAL A 434 -27.65 7.31 -5.79
N SER A 435 -27.63 6.45 -4.77
CA SER A 435 -26.72 6.64 -3.63
C SER A 435 -25.28 6.32 -4.02
N MET A 436 -24.30 6.95 -3.36
CA MET A 436 -22.87 6.77 -3.66
C MET A 436 -22.43 5.30 -3.62
N GLU A 437 -23.00 4.49 -2.74
CA GLU A 437 -22.71 3.06 -2.60
C GLU A 437 -23.14 2.27 -3.85
N VAL A 438 -24.33 2.58 -4.38
CA VAL A 438 -24.86 2.01 -5.62
C VAL A 438 -24.06 2.48 -6.83
N LEU A 439 -23.71 3.77 -6.89
CA LEU A 439 -22.92 4.39 -7.95
C LEU A 439 -21.53 3.73 -8.06
N LEU A 440 -20.80 3.66 -6.95
CA LEU A 440 -19.46 3.09 -6.90
C LEU A 440 -19.47 1.59 -7.21
N THR A 441 -20.40 0.83 -6.64
CA THR A 441 -20.51 -0.61 -6.90
C THR A 441 -20.81 -0.91 -8.38
N ASN A 442 -21.72 -0.15 -9.01
CA ASN A 442 -22.04 -0.32 -10.43
C ASN A 442 -20.91 0.15 -11.37
N LEU A 443 -20.16 1.20 -11.01
CA LEU A 443 -18.98 1.64 -11.74
C LEU A 443 -17.84 0.61 -11.68
N ILE A 444 -17.59 0.03 -10.50
CA ILE A 444 -16.56 -1.01 -10.32
C ILE A 444 -16.94 -2.27 -11.09
N LYS A 445 -18.19 -2.77 -10.95
CA LYS A 445 -18.72 -3.88 -11.76
C LYS A 445 -18.65 -3.63 -13.28
N GLY A 446 -18.76 -2.36 -13.70
CA GLY A 446 -18.78 -1.97 -15.12
C GLY A 446 -20.17 -1.87 -15.74
N ASN A 447 -21.22 -1.86 -14.91
CA ASN A 447 -22.59 -1.54 -15.36
C ASN A 447 -22.68 -0.06 -15.78
N LEU A 448 -22.00 0.83 -15.07
CA LEU A 448 -21.78 2.22 -15.47
C LEU A 448 -20.45 2.36 -16.20
N LEU A 449 -20.47 3.03 -17.36
CA LEU A 449 -19.31 3.23 -18.25
C LEU A 449 -18.50 1.92 -18.49
N PRO A 450 -19.09 0.88 -19.12
CA PRO A 450 -18.41 -0.40 -19.36
C PRO A 450 -17.10 -0.28 -20.13
N ARG A 451 -16.99 0.72 -21.02
CA ARG A 451 -15.79 0.98 -21.86
C ARG A 451 -14.72 1.86 -21.20
N SER A 452 -14.96 2.41 -20.01
CA SER A 452 -13.93 3.21 -19.32
C SER A 452 -12.88 2.33 -18.65
N LEU A 453 -11.63 2.79 -18.66
CA LEU A 453 -10.57 2.25 -17.83
C LEU A 453 -10.80 2.69 -16.38
N LEU A 454 -10.52 1.80 -15.43
CA LEU A 454 -10.71 2.05 -14.00
C LEU A 454 -9.42 1.72 -13.23
N TRP A 455 -8.85 2.70 -12.55
CA TRP A 455 -7.69 2.51 -11.66
C TRP A 455 -8.09 2.79 -10.22
N ILE A 456 -7.93 1.80 -9.34
CA ILE A 456 -8.22 1.93 -7.90
C ILE A 456 -6.90 1.79 -7.14
N THR A 457 -6.68 2.61 -6.11
CA THR A 457 -5.54 2.42 -5.19
C THR A 457 -6.03 2.05 -3.79
N SER A 458 -5.26 1.25 -3.05
CA SER A 458 -5.66 0.80 -1.71
C SER A 458 -4.48 0.38 -0.82
N ARG A 459 -4.64 0.41 0.50
CA ARG A 459 -3.86 -0.41 1.44
C ARG A 459 -4.33 -1.88 1.39
N PRO A 460 -3.44 -2.88 1.59
CA PRO A 460 -3.80 -4.30 1.49
C PRO A 460 -5.00 -4.74 2.36
N ALA A 461 -5.20 -4.13 3.53
CA ALA A 461 -6.32 -4.44 4.42
C ALA A 461 -7.71 -4.11 3.83
N ALA A 462 -7.80 -3.20 2.85
CA ALA A 462 -9.06 -2.78 2.26
C ALA A 462 -9.29 -3.30 0.83
N THR A 463 -8.34 -4.03 0.23
CA THR A 463 -8.56 -4.64 -1.10
C THR A 463 -9.74 -5.62 -1.11
N ASN A 464 -10.01 -6.24 0.04
CA ASN A 464 -11.09 -7.23 0.23
C ASN A 464 -12.50 -6.60 0.18
N GLN A 465 -12.63 -5.27 0.11
CA GLN A 465 -13.91 -4.62 -0.15
C GLN A 465 -14.41 -4.84 -1.59
N ILE A 466 -13.53 -5.23 -2.52
CA ILE A 466 -13.86 -5.46 -3.92
C ILE A 466 -13.60 -6.94 -4.26
N PRO A 467 -14.60 -7.68 -4.80
CA PRO A 467 -14.40 -9.06 -5.24
C PRO A 467 -13.36 -9.18 -6.36
N SER A 468 -12.63 -10.29 -6.37
CA SER A 468 -11.58 -10.59 -7.36
C SER A 468 -12.07 -10.50 -8.81
N GLU A 469 -13.31 -10.93 -9.07
CA GLU A 469 -13.94 -10.94 -10.39
C GLU A 469 -14.13 -9.54 -10.98
N CYS A 470 -14.11 -8.49 -10.14
CA CYS A 470 -14.22 -7.10 -10.59
C CYS A 470 -12.88 -6.48 -11.01
N ILE A 471 -11.75 -7.15 -10.79
CA ILE A 471 -10.38 -6.62 -11.00
C ILE A 471 -9.65 -7.45 -12.06
N HIS A 472 -9.34 -6.85 -13.21
CA HIS A 472 -8.64 -7.54 -14.31
C HIS A 472 -7.13 -7.69 -14.03
N ARG A 473 -6.52 -6.73 -13.32
CA ARG A 473 -5.10 -6.79 -12.91
C ARG A 473 -4.90 -6.26 -11.50
N MET A 474 -4.23 -7.04 -10.67
CA MET A 474 -3.66 -6.60 -9.39
C MET A 474 -2.21 -6.13 -9.59
N THR A 475 -1.83 -5.02 -8.97
CA THR A 475 -0.43 -4.54 -8.92
C THR A 475 -0.05 -4.17 -7.50
N GLU A 476 1.23 -4.28 -7.16
CA GLU A 476 1.76 -3.89 -5.86
C GLU A 476 2.90 -2.88 -6.00
N VAL A 477 2.78 -1.73 -5.35
CA VAL A 477 3.88 -0.77 -5.20
C VAL A 477 4.76 -1.25 -4.05
N ARG A 478 5.98 -1.67 -4.36
CA ARG A 478 6.93 -2.18 -3.35
C ARG A 478 7.61 -1.06 -2.59
N GLY A 479 8.08 -0.01 -3.29
CA GLY A 479 8.78 1.14 -2.71
C GLY A 479 10.07 1.48 -3.45
N PHE A 480 11.05 2.04 -2.73
CA PHE A 480 12.39 2.33 -3.24
C PHE A 480 13.38 1.19 -2.98
N THR A 481 13.95 0.66 -4.06
CA THR A 481 15.21 -0.13 -4.01
C THR A 481 16.38 0.73 -3.53
N ASP A 482 17.49 0.13 -3.12
CA ASP A 482 18.62 0.88 -2.54
C ASP A 482 19.19 1.98 -3.49
N PRO A 483 19.34 1.76 -4.81
CA PRO A 483 19.71 2.83 -5.74
C PRO A 483 18.68 3.97 -5.79
N GLN A 484 17.38 3.66 -5.73
CA GLN A 484 16.30 4.66 -5.73
C GLN A 484 16.28 5.49 -4.44
N LYS A 485 16.68 4.92 -3.30
CA LYS A 485 16.88 5.70 -2.05
C LYS A 485 17.95 6.77 -2.25
N GLU A 486 19.09 6.39 -2.86
CA GLU A 486 20.21 7.30 -3.11
C GLU A 486 19.87 8.35 -4.17
N GLU A 487 19.21 7.96 -5.26
CA GLU A 487 18.66 8.87 -6.28
C GLU A 487 17.73 9.91 -5.65
N TYR A 488 16.80 9.48 -4.79
CA TYR A 488 15.87 10.37 -4.10
C TYR A 488 16.61 11.38 -3.20
N PHE A 489 17.59 10.93 -2.40
CA PHE A 489 18.37 11.84 -1.55
C PHE A 489 19.19 12.83 -2.38
N HIS A 490 19.77 12.43 -3.52
CA HIS A 490 20.45 13.34 -4.43
C HIS A 490 19.52 14.35 -5.12
N LYS A 491 18.30 13.95 -5.50
CA LYS A 491 17.27 14.86 -6.04
C LYS A 491 16.75 15.85 -5.00
N LYS A 492 16.51 15.38 -3.77
CA LYS A 492 15.98 16.16 -2.65
C LYS A 492 16.99 17.19 -2.10
N CYS A 493 18.28 16.83 -2.05
CA CYS A 493 19.32 17.67 -1.45
C CYS A 493 20.13 18.42 -2.52
N LYS A 494 19.95 19.73 -2.60
CA LYS A 494 20.63 20.62 -3.58
C LYS A 494 22.17 20.66 -3.47
N ASP A 495 22.73 20.11 -2.40
CA ASP A 495 24.17 19.96 -2.17
C ASP A 495 24.53 18.47 -2.15
N ALA A 496 25.45 18.07 -3.02
CA ALA A 496 25.91 16.70 -3.15
C ALA A 496 26.73 16.22 -1.93
N GLN A 497 27.44 17.09 -1.21
CA GLN A 497 28.15 16.69 0.02
C GLN A 497 27.16 16.39 1.15
N MET A 498 26.11 17.21 1.26
CA MET A 498 24.99 16.97 2.18
C MET A 498 24.22 15.70 1.83
N ALA A 499 23.89 15.47 0.55
CA ALA A 499 23.25 14.24 0.08
C ALA A 499 24.09 13.00 0.44
N ASN A 500 25.38 13.01 0.17
CA ASN A 500 26.31 11.92 0.52
C ASN A 500 26.41 11.70 2.04
N THR A 501 26.35 12.77 2.84
CA THR A 501 26.35 12.69 4.31
C THR A 501 25.08 12.03 4.84
N ILE A 502 23.92 12.40 4.29
CA ILE A 502 22.62 11.79 4.60
C ILE A 502 22.60 10.32 4.20
N ILE A 503 23.01 10.00 2.96
CA ILE A 503 23.12 8.62 2.46
C ILE A 503 24.05 7.78 3.35
N LYS A 504 25.19 8.34 3.79
CA LYS A 504 26.11 7.67 4.70
C LYS A 504 25.48 7.39 6.07
N HIS A 505 24.82 8.38 6.69
CA HIS A 505 24.14 8.19 7.99
C HIS A 505 23.02 7.16 7.90
N VAL A 506 22.18 7.26 6.85
CA VAL A 506 21.10 6.32 6.58
C VAL A 506 21.65 4.91 6.33
N LYS A 507 22.75 4.75 5.60
CA LYS A 507 23.40 3.43 5.41
C LYS A 507 24.03 2.88 6.68
N SER A 508 24.50 3.72 7.62
CA SER A 508 25.00 3.23 8.92
C SER A 508 23.90 2.83 9.89
N CYS A 509 22.71 3.47 9.86
CA CYS A 509 21.59 3.07 10.70
C CYS A 509 20.64 2.10 9.97
N ARG A 510 20.71 0.81 10.32
CA ARG A 510 19.96 -0.27 9.68
C ARG A 510 18.45 -0.04 9.74
N SER A 511 17.94 0.49 10.86
CA SER A 511 16.52 0.81 11.01
C SER A 511 16.07 1.92 10.05
N MET A 512 16.83 3.01 9.95
CA MET A 512 16.55 4.12 9.01
C MET A 512 16.67 3.67 7.55
N HIS A 513 17.68 2.86 7.23
CA HIS A 513 17.86 2.32 5.88
C HIS A 513 16.67 1.47 5.39
N ILE A 514 16.05 0.69 6.28
CA ILE A 514 14.89 -0.14 5.95
C ILE A 514 13.61 0.70 5.89
N MET A 515 13.40 1.63 6.83
CA MET A 515 12.30 2.59 6.77
C MET A 515 12.30 3.36 5.44
N CYS A 516 13.47 3.78 4.96
CA CYS A 516 13.65 4.45 3.67
C CYS A 516 13.24 3.62 2.43
N HIS A 517 12.79 2.37 2.57
CA HIS A 517 12.05 1.69 1.50
C HIS A 517 10.71 2.41 1.19
N ILE A 518 10.08 3.06 2.19
CA ILE A 518 8.95 3.96 1.94
C ILE A 518 9.48 5.37 1.59
N PRO A 519 9.05 5.97 0.46
CA PRO A 519 9.42 7.34 0.08
C PRO A 519 9.13 8.40 1.16
N ILE A 520 8.05 8.25 1.94
CA ILE A 520 7.73 9.22 3.00
C ILE A 520 8.76 9.23 4.14
N PHE A 521 9.35 8.07 4.46
CA PHE A 521 10.45 8.01 5.44
C PHE A 521 11.73 8.63 4.87
N CYS A 522 11.99 8.52 3.57
CA CYS A 522 13.08 9.28 2.93
C CYS A 522 12.84 10.80 3.04
N TRP A 523 11.60 11.26 2.81
CA TRP A 523 11.25 12.68 2.92
C TRP A 523 11.41 13.21 4.36
N ILE A 524 10.91 12.47 5.36
CA ILE A 524 11.08 12.82 6.79
C ILE A 524 12.57 12.85 7.14
N THR A 525 13.32 11.81 6.76
CA THR A 525 14.75 11.66 7.06
C THR A 525 15.58 12.76 6.43
N ALA A 526 15.36 13.07 5.15
CA ALA A 526 16.03 14.18 4.47
C ALA A 526 15.71 15.53 5.13
N THR A 527 14.44 15.77 5.49
CA THR A 527 14.00 17.04 6.09
C THR A 527 14.59 17.25 7.49
N VAL A 528 14.72 16.19 8.30
CA VAL A 528 15.38 16.27 9.62
C VAL A 528 16.89 16.46 9.46
N LEU A 529 17.55 15.62 8.66
CA LEU A 529 19.01 15.64 8.57
C LEU A 529 19.56 16.85 7.81
N ASP A 530 18.87 17.37 6.79
CA ASP A 530 19.22 18.64 6.13
C ASP A 530 19.35 19.79 7.14
N ILE A 531 18.39 19.89 8.06
CA ILE A 531 18.36 20.96 9.08
C ILE A 531 19.39 20.70 10.20
N LEU A 532 19.55 19.45 10.67
CA LEU A 532 20.60 19.10 11.65
C LEU A 532 22.03 19.28 11.09
N ILE A 533 22.25 19.08 9.78
CA ILE A 533 23.55 19.33 9.13
C ILE A 533 23.81 20.84 8.98
N ARG A 534 22.78 21.64 8.65
CA ARG A 534 22.89 23.11 8.52
C ARG A 534 23.11 23.81 9.86
N GLU A 535 22.56 23.26 10.93
CA GLU A 535 22.50 23.90 12.25
C GLU A 535 23.19 23.03 13.31
N SER A 536 24.52 23.09 13.33
CA SER A 536 25.41 22.28 14.18
C SER A 536 25.17 22.42 15.70
N GLU A 537 24.37 23.39 16.14
CA GLU A 537 23.95 23.57 17.53
C GLU A 537 22.80 22.63 17.94
N LEU A 538 22.13 21.97 16.98
CA LEU A 538 20.96 21.13 17.24
C LEU A 538 21.26 19.71 17.74
N GLY A 539 22.53 19.35 17.93
CA GLY A 539 22.98 18.12 18.58
C GLY A 539 23.26 16.93 17.65
N GLU A 540 23.38 15.74 18.22
CA GLU A 540 23.68 14.51 17.47
C GLU A 540 22.54 14.11 16.51
N PHE A 541 22.89 13.41 15.43
CA PHE A 541 21.89 12.82 14.52
C PHE A 541 21.07 11.71 15.22
N PRO A 542 19.79 11.54 14.86
CA PRO A 542 18.96 10.46 15.39
C PRO A 542 19.56 9.08 15.07
N LYS A 543 19.66 8.25 16.11
CA LYS A 543 20.20 6.87 16.08
C LYS A 543 19.09 5.82 16.00
N ASN A 544 17.85 6.19 16.29
CA ASN A 544 16.67 5.34 16.13
C ASN A 544 15.47 6.13 15.59
N ARG A 545 14.42 5.40 15.22
CA ARG A 545 13.16 5.95 14.69
C ARG A 545 12.47 6.87 15.70
N THR A 546 12.46 6.55 16.99
CA THR A 546 11.83 7.43 18.00
C THR A 546 12.51 8.80 18.04
N GLN A 547 13.84 8.86 18.04
CA GLN A 547 14.60 10.12 17.96
C GLN A 547 14.28 10.90 16.68
N LEU A 548 14.27 10.24 15.52
CA LEU A 548 13.95 10.88 14.24
C LEU A 548 12.59 11.60 14.30
N TYR A 549 11.61 11.02 15.00
CA TYR A 549 10.26 11.59 15.13
C TYR A 549 10.17 12.73 16.16
N ILE A 550 10.91 12.66 17.28
CA ILE A 550 11.06 13.79 18.21
C ILE A 550 11.67 14.98 17.46
N HIS A 551 12.80 14.76 16.78
CA HIS A 551 13.47 15.80 15.98
C HIS A 551 12.55 16.34 14.87
N TYR A 552 11.78 15.49 14.18
CA TYR A 552 10.82 15.91 13.15
C TYR A 552 9.77 16.89 13.71
N ILE A 553 9.06 16.52 14.78
CA ILE A 553 8.02 17.37 15.40
C ILE A 553 8.61 18.70 15.87
N PHE A 554 9.78 18.65 16.52
CA PHE A 554 10.49 19.82 17.04
C PHE A 554 10.92 20.76 15.90
N ILE A 555 11.47 20.22 14.82
CA ILE A 555 11.86 20.99 13.63
C ILE A 555 10.64 21.65 12.99
N GLN A 556 9.49 20.96 12.86
CA GLN A 556 8.29 21.61 12.34
C GLN A 556 7.83 22.77 13.23
N ALA A 557 7.78 22.57 14.55
CA ALA A 557 7.40 23.60 15.52
C ALA A 557 8.36 24.80 15.53
N GLY A 558 9.67 24.60 15.38
CA GLY A 558 10.63 25.70 15.26
C GLY A 558 10.53 26.46 13.93
N LEU A 559 10.28 25.76 12.82
CA LEU A 559 10.11 26.35 11.48
C LEU A 559 8.89 27.28 11.36
N LYS A 560 7.85 27.09 12.20
CA LYS A 560 6.75 28.04 12.38
C LYS A 560 7.29 29.40 12.87
N ASN A 561 8.00 29.42 13.99
CA ASN A 561 8.33 30.65 14.71
C ASN A 561 9.23 31.59 13.88
N ARG A 562 10.19 31.04 13.13
CA ARG A 562 11.04 31.82 12.20
C ARG A 562 10.27 32.52 11.08
N LYS A 563 9.10 32.01 10.66
CA LYS A 563 8.36 32.52 9.49
C LYS A 563 7.38 33.65 9.83
N TYR A 564 6.81 33.66 11.03
CA TYR A 564 5.73 34.58 11.39
C TYR A 564 6.14 35.70 12.36
N GLN A 565 7.04 35.46 13.31
CA GLN A 565 7.31 36.43 14.39
C GLN A 565 8.45 37.43 14.11
N LYS A 566 9.26 37.22 13.06
CA LYS A 566 10.54 37.95 12.83
C LYS A 566 11.47 38.00 14.08
N ALA A 567 11.34 37.03 14.97
CA ALA A 567 12.02 37.02 16.26
C ALA A 567 13.50 36.63 16.16
N ILE A 568 14.32 37.18 17.05
CA ILE A 568 15.80 37.19 16.97
C ILE A 568 16.45 35.86 17.41
N ASN A 569 15.69 34.89 17.93
CA ASN A 569 16.22 33.62 18.40
C ASN A 569 16.37 32.59 17.26
N ASN A 570 17.62 32.20 16.97
CA ASN A 570 17.91 31.14 16.01
C ASN A 570 17.59 29.72 16.54
N ASP A 571 17.54 29.52 17.85
CA ASP A 571 17.38 28.21 18.51
C ASP A 571 16.01 27.55 18.23
N LEU A 572 15.98 26.53 17.35
CA LEU A 572 14.76 25.77 16.99
C LEU A 572 14.19 24.94 18.16
N ARG A 573 14.90 24.76 19.27
CA ARG A 573 14.42 23.98 20.44
C ARG A 573 13.56 24.81 21.40
N ARG A 574 13.48 26.15 21.24
CA ARG A 574 12.74 27.05 22.13
C ARG A 574 11.29 27.26 21.69
N PHE A 575 10.43 26.32 22.07
CA PHE A 575 8.98 26.41 21.88
C PHE A 575 8.34 27.45 22.80
N THR A 576 7.42 28.26 22.26
CA THR A 576 6.54 29.10 23.07
C THR A 576 5.49 28.21 23.78
N GLN A 577 4.83 28.73 24.82
CA GLN A 577 3.84 27.93 25.55
C GLN A 577 2.64 27.52 24.67
N SER A 578 2.27 28.35 23.68
CA SER A 578 1.23 28.00 22.70
C SER A 578 1.70 26.97 21.67
N ASP A 579 2.98 26.89 21.33
CA ASP A 579 3.53 25.79 20.51
C ASP A 579 3.45 24.46 21.26
N LYS A 580 3.83 24.44 22.54
CA LYS A 580 3.73 23.25 23.40
C LYS A 580 2.28 22.78 23.52
N GLN A 581 1.35 23.70 23.82
CA GLN A 581 -0.07 23.38 23.89
C GLN A 581 -0.58 22.85 22.54
N MET A 582 -0.13 23.41 21.42
CA MET A 582 -0.52 22.93 20.09
C MET A 582 -0.02 21.49 19.84
N ILE A 583 1.22 21.16 20.20
CA ILE A 583 1.74 19.78 20.11
C ILE A 583 0.90 18.84 20.97
N LEU A 584 0.51 19.23 22.19
CA LEU A 584 -0.32 18.40 23.08
C LEU A 584 -1.76 18.23 22.57
N ASN A 585 -2.36 19.25 21.96
CA ASN A 585 -3.69 19.15 21.36
C ASN A 585 -3.67 18.26 20.11
N LEU A 586 -2.61 18.33 19.30
CA LEU A 586 -2.38 17.39 18.19
C LEU A 586 -2.10 15.97 18.68
N ALA A 587 -1.42 15.81 19.81
CA ALA A 587 -1.21 14.52 20.47
C ALA A 587 -2.53 13.89 20.93
N LYS A 588 -3.44 14.68 21.52
CA LYS A 588 -4.80 14.23 21.89
C LYS A 588 -5.60 13.77 20.67
N LEU A 589 -5.62 14.57 19.59
CA LEU A 589 -6.28 14.21 18.32
C LEU A 589 -5.71 12.91 17.73
N ALA A 590 -4.39 12.75 17.79
CA ALA A 590 -3.71 11.56 17.32
C ALA A 590 -4.06 10.30 18.14
N PHE A 591 -4.18 10.42 19.46
CA PHE A 591 -4.64 9.34 20.34
C PHE A 591 -6.12 8.98 20.07
N HIS A 592 -7.00 9.97 19.98
CA HIS A 592 -8.41 9.79 19.59
C HIS A 592 -8.52 9.03 18.25
N GLY A 593 -7.75 9.43 17.24
CA GLY A 593 -7.70 8.74 15.95
C GLY A 593 -7.17 7.31 16.04
N THR A 594 -6.12 7.08 16.84
CA THR A 594 -5.51 5.76 17.00
C THR A 594 -6.49 4.77 17.66
N ASN A 595 -7.21 5.19 18.71
CA ASN A 595 -8.24 4.37 19.34
C ASN A 595 -9.50 4.17 18.47
N LYS A 596 -10.01 5.23 17.82
CA LYS A 596 -11.19 5.15 16.92
C LYS A 596 -10.87 4.48 15.56
N LYS A 597 -9.60 4.12 15.28
CA LYS A 597 -9.06 3.69 13.97
C LYS A 597 -9.29 4.71 12.83
N THR A 598 -9.40 5.99 13.18
CA THR A 598 -9.62 7.11 12.26
C THR A 598 -8.30 7.67 11.76
N LEU A 599 -8.19 7.84 10.43
CA LEU A 599 -7.07 8.54 9.75
C LEU A 599 -7.47 9.91 9.17
N ILE A 600 -8.78 10.16 9.07
CA ILE A 600 -9.38 11.35 8.44
C ILE A 600 -10.24 12.07 9.47
N PHE A 601 -9.83 13.29 9.79
CA PHE A 601 -10.42 14.19 10.76
C PHE A 601 -11.02 15.40 10.04
N TYR A 602 -12.16 15.88 10.54
CA TYR A 602 -12.81 17.10 10.07
C TYR A 602 -12.65 18.22 11.10
N GLU A 603 -13.12 19.42 10.75
CA GLU A 603 -13.04 20.60 11.62
C GLU A 603 -13.62 20.37 13.02
N ASP A 604 -14.64 19.51 13.16
CA ASP A 604 -15.29 19.23 14.44
C ASP A 604 -14.49 18.24 15.31
N ASP A 605 -13.80 17.26 14.72
CA ASP A 605 -12.84 16.41 15.44
C ASP A 605 -11.67 17.23 16.01
N LEU A 606 -11.24 18.26 15.25
CA LEU A 606 -10.21 19.21 15.68
C LEU A 606 -10.71 20.07 16.86
N LYS A 607 -11.94 20.59 16.80
CA LYS A 607 -12.57 21.35 17.90
C LYS A 607 -12.72 20.51 19.18
N GLU A 608 -13.10 19.22 19.09
CA GLU A 608 -13.15 18.26 20.23
C GLU A 608 -11.78 18.13 20.94
N CYS A 609 -10.69 18.33 20.19
CA CYS A 609 -9.32 18.25 20.66
C CYS A 609 -8.72 19.62 21.05
N GLY A 610 -9.52 20.70 21.08
CA GLY A 610 -9.06 22.05 21.43
C GLY A 610 -8.25 22.73 20.34
N ILE A 611 -8.48 22.39 19.08
CA ILE A 611 -7.81 23.00 17.91
C ILE A 611 -8.79 23.96 17.24
N GLU A 612 -8.60 25.26 17.45
CA GLU A 612 -9.40 26.29 16.79
C GLU A 612 -8.93 26.53 15.35
N ILE A 613 -9.91 26.73 14.46
CA ILE A 613 -9.72 26.97 13.02
C ILE A 613 -10.28 28.38 12.75
N SER A 614 -9.45 29.40 12.92
CA SER A 614 -9.80 30.78 12.61
C SER A 614 -9.44 31.13 11.16
N GLU A 615 -10.32 31.86 10.46
CA GLU A 615 -10.13 32.18 9.04
C GLU A 615 -9.30 33.46 8.79
N ALA A 616 -8.75 34.06 9.85
CA ALA A 616 -7.92 35.25 9.79
C ALA A 616 -6.47 34.94 10.25
N SER A 617 -5.52 35.22 9.36
CA SER A 617 -4.06 35.04 9.45
C SER A 617 -3.52 33.61 9.63
N ASP A 618 -3.71 32.96 10.77
CA ASP A 618 -2.78 31.91 11.24
C ASP A 618 -3.44 30.55 11.54
N PHE A 619 -3.83 29.82 10.48
CA PHE A 619 -4.01 28.37 10.60
C PHE A 619 -2.65 27.75 10.92
N SER A 620 -2.45 27.43 12.20
CA SER A 620 -1.14 27.15 12.82
C SER A 620 -0.23 26.32 11.92
N SER A 621 0.91 26.89 11.51
CA SER A 621 1.75 26.27 10.47
C SER A 621 2.26 24.87 10.84
N LEU A 622 2.31 24.54 12.13
CA LEU A 622 2.58 23.18 12.62
C LEU A 622 1.55 22.15 12.11
N VAL A 623 0.29 22.54 11.94
CA VAL A 623 -0.76 21.68 11.36
C VAL A 623 -0.52 21.48 9.87
N THR A 624 -0.25 22.53 9.09
CA THR A 624 0.11 22.42 7.66
C THR A 624 1.51 21.84 7.41
N GLN A 625 2.25 21.49 8.46
CA GLN A 625 3.49 20.71 8.42
C GLN A 625 3.29 19.24 8.83
N LEU A 626 2.37 18.94 9.75
CA LEU A 626 2.11 17.58 10.25
C LEU A 626 0.94 16.88 9.54
N PHE A 627 0.07 17.63 8.85
CA PHE A 627 -1.09 17.15 8.11
C PHE A 627 -0.98 17.51 6.63
N ARG A 628 -1.61 16.69 5.78
CA ARG A 628 -2.11 17.17 4.48
C ARG A 628 -3.43 17.90 4.71
N GLU A 629 -3.47 19.18 4.37
CA GLU A 629 -4.71 19.93 4.11
C GLU A 629 -5.00 19.79 2.62
N GLU A 630 -6.12 19.15 2.27
CA GLU A 630 -6.58 19.01 0.88
C GLU A 630 -7.99 19.61 0.74
N PHE A 631 -8.16 20.47 -0.27
CA PHE A 631 -9.44 21.12 -0.55
C PHE A 631 -10.32 20.23 -1.42
N GLY A 632 -11.30 19.57 -0.78
CA GLY A 632 -12.43 18.97 -1.47
C GLY A 632 -13.33 20.04 -2.12
N LEU A 633 -14.21 19.63 -3.04
CA LEU A 633 -14.99 20.53 -3.91
C LEU A 633 -15.74 21.64 -3.17
N TYR A 634 -16.30 21.31 -2.01
CA TYR A 634 -17.13 22.21 -1.20
C TYR A 634 -16.33 23.24 -0.39
N ARG A 635 -15.01 23.32 -0.58
CA ARG A 635 -14.04 24.06 0.27
C ARG A 635 -14.00 23.60 1.74
N LYS A 636 -14.74 22.55 2.11
CA LYS A 636 -14.62 21.91 3.42
C LYS A 636 -13.24 21.27 3.53
N ARG A 637 -12.56 21.58 4.63
CA ARG A 637 -11.20 21.11 4.90
C ARG A 637 -11.24 19.68 5.43
N VAL A 638 -10.32 18.85 4.95
CA VAL A 638 -10.16 17.47 5.40
C VAL A 638 -8.71 17.30 5.85
N PHE A 639 -8.52 16.75 7.04
CA PHE A 639 -7.21 16.66 7.68
C PHE A 639 -6.82 15.20 7.88
N CYS A 640 -5.60 14.85 7.49
CA CYS A 640 -4.96 13.56 7.81
C CYS A 640 -3.49 13.79 8.16
N PHE A 641 -2.97 13.08 9.16
CA PHE A 641 -1.54 13.12 9.48
C PHE A 641 -0.72 12.63 8.29
N LEU A 642 0.46 13.22 8.08
CA LEU A 642 1.34 12.93 6.93
C LEU A 642 1.63 11.42 6.74
N HIS A 643 1.70 10.67 7.85
CA HIS A 643 1.78 9.22 7.87
C HIS A 643 1.22 8.67 9.19
N LEU A 644 0.72 7.43 9.20
CA LEU A 644 0.18 6.78 10.41
C LEU A 644 1.19 6.77 11.56
N SER A 645 2.47 6.53 11.29
CA SER A 645 3.55 6.61 12.29
C SER A 645 3.68 7.98 12.98
N VAL A 646 3.28 9.08 12.33
CA VAL A 646 3.29 10.42 12.95
C VAL A 646 2.14 10.53 13.95
N GLN A 647 0.97 9.97 13.60
CA GLN A 647 -0.19 9.84 14.49
C GLN A 647 0.14 8.93 15.69
N GLU A 648 0.75 7.77 15.47
CA GLU A 648 1.10 6.82 16.54
C GLU A 648 2.16 7.37 17.50
N HIS A 649 3.15 8.12 16.99
CA HIS A 649 4.16 8.78 17.82
C HIS A 649 3.54 9.92 18.66
N LEU A 650 2.68 10.75 18.05
CA LEU A 650 1.96 11.80 18.76
C LEU A 650 0.98 11.22 19.79
N ALA A 651 0.31 10.11 19.50
CA ALA A 651 -0.51 9.39 20.45
C ALA A 651 0.31 8.88 21.65
N ALA A 652 1.53 8.37 21.43
CA ALA A 652 2.43 7.96 22.51
C ALA A 652 2.89 9.16 23.38
N ILE A 653 3.15 10.33 22.78
CA ILE A 653 3.39 11.59 23.51
C ILE A 653 2.16 11.99 24.35
N HIS A 654 0.94 11.78 23.86
CA HIS A 654 -0.28 12.09 24.63
C HIS A 654 -0.39 11.25 25.91
N VAL A 655 -0.18 9.93 25.81
CA VAL A 655 -0.29 9.02 26.97
C VAL A 655 0.74 9.35 28.04
N LEU A 656 1.99 9.67 27.66
CA LEU A 656 2.99 10.17 28.61
C LEU A 656 2.58 11.53 29.20
N GLY A 657 2.14 12.47 28.35
CA GLY A 657 1.72 13.80 28.79
C GLY A 657 0.54 13.77 29.76
N GLN A 658 -0.44 12.89 29.55
CA GLN A 658 -1.59 12.74 30.44
C GLN A 658 -1.20 12.09 31.78
N PHE A 659 -0.36 11.04 31.78
CA PHE A 659 0.13 10.46 33.03
C PHE A 659 0.92 11.49 33.87
N LEU A 660 1.80 12.26 33.24
CA LEU A 660 2.67 13.23 33.93
C LEU A 660 1.88 14.42 34.51
N ASN A 661 0.96 14.99 33.74
CA ASN A 661 0.22 16.19 34.15
C ASN A 661 -0.99 15.88 35.04
N GLU A 662 -1.66 14.74 34.85
CA GLU A 662 -2.97 14.43 35.45
C GLU A 662 -2.98 13.15 36.30
N HIS A 663 -1.93 12.32 36.26
CA HIS A 663 -1.88 10.98 36.87
C HIS A 663 -3.06 10.07 36.47
N ILE A 664 -3.45 10.15 35.19
CA ILE A 664 -4.49 9.34 34.56
C ILE A 664 -3.83 8.36 33.57
N ASN A 665 -4.25 7.08 33.62
CA ASN A 665 -3.88 6.10 32.60
C ASN A 665 -4.84 6.22 31.41
N ALA A 666 -4.41 6.90 30.35
CA ALA A 666 -5.18 7.05 29.11
C ALA A 666 -5.60 5.71 28.46
N LEU A 667 -4.95 4.59 28.84
CA LEU A 667 -5.20 3.25 28.30
C LEU A 667 -6.12 2.39 29.19
N ALA A 668 -6.52 2.89 30.36
CA ALA A 668 -7.35 2.15 31.31
C ALA A 668 -8.86 2.30 31.01
N LEU A 669 -9.51 1.20 30.60
CA LEU A 669 -10.96 1.16 30.33
C LEU A 669 -11.82 1.27 31.59
N ASP A 670 -11.25 0.96 32.76
CA ASP A 670 -11.90 0.96 34.08
C ASP A 670 -11.66 2.25 34.88
N GLY A 671 -10.94 3.23 34.32
CA GLY A 671 -10.58 4.47 35.00
C GLY A 671 -9.58 4.26 36.15
N SER A 672 -8.87 3.12 36.21
CA SER A 672 -7.88 2.86 37.25
C SER A 672 -6.74 3.89 37.26
N HIS A 673 -6.51 4.52 38.41
CA HIS A 673 -5.40 5.45 38.60
C HIS A 673 -4.07 4.67 38.68
N PRO A 674 -3.12 4.89 37.76
CA PRO A 674 -1.83 4.21 37.77
C PRO A 674 -0.95 4.74 38.91
N THR A 675 -0.35 3.82 39.67
CA THR A 675 0.57 4.17 40.77
C THR A 675 1.95 4.63 40.28
N THR A 676 2.39 4.17 39.11
CA THR A 676 3.69 4.53 38.52
C THR A 676 3.59 4.62 36.99
N LEU A 677 4.55 5.31 36.36
CA LEU A 677 4.69 5.28 34.90
C LEU A 677 5.00 3.85 34.38
N THR A 678 5.68 3.02 35.17
CA THR A 678 5.91 1.60 34.82
C THR A 678 4.58 0.85 34.64
N ASP A 679 3.56 1.16 35.44
CA ASP A 679 2.26 0.49 35.36
C ASP A 679 1.51 0.85 34.08
N VAL A 680 1.55 2.13 33.65
CA VAL A 680 1.03 2.57 32.34
C VAL A 680 1.73 1.85 31.18
N LEU A 681 3.06 1.67 31.27
CA LEU A 681 3.82 0.92 30.26
C LEU A 681 3.44 -0.57 30.25
N LYS A 682 3.20 -1.20 31.41
CA LYS A 682 2.67 -2.58 31.50
C LYS A 682 1.28 -2.68 30.85
N THR A 683 0.37 -1.73 31.11
CA THR A 683 -0.95 -1.67 30.45
C THR A 683 -0.80 -1.58 28.94
N ALA A 684 0.09 -0.73 28.43
CA ALA A 684 0.33 -0.59 26.99
C ALA A 684 0.84 -1.88 26.34
N VAL A 685 1.75 -2.60 27.00
CA VAL A 685 2.24 -3.92 26.55
C VAL A 685 1.10 -4.94 26.48
N VAL A 686 0.23 -5.00 27.49
CA VAL A 686 -0.94 -5.91 27.50
C VAL A 686 -1.93 -5.55 26.39
N MET A 687 -2.32 -4.28 26.29
CA MET A 687 -3.27 -3.78 25.27
C MET A 687 -2.80 -4.07 23.83
N ALA A 688 -1.50 -3.93 23.55
CA ALA A 688 -0.95 -4.28 22.25
C ALA A 688 -0.97 -5.79 21.98
N LEU A 689 -0.66 -6.61 22.99
CA LEU A 689 -0.64 -8.08 22.88
C LEU A 689 -2.04 -8.69 22.71
N GLU A 690 -3.07 -8.10 23.31
CA GLU A 690 -4.47 -8.53 23.13
C GLU A 690 -5.00 -8.17 21.72
N ASN A 691 -4.45 -7.14 21.09
CA ASN A 691 -4.83 -6.69 19.76
C ASN A 691 -4.23 -7.58 18.65
N LYS A 692 -4.99 -8.60 18.24
CA LYS A 692 -4.63 -9.54 17.16
C LYS A 692 -4.24 -8.88 15.82
N THR A 693 -4.65 -7.64 15.55
CA THR A 693 -4.30 -6.92 14.30
C THR A 693 -2.95 -6.19 14.37
N GLY A 694 -2.30 -6.13 15.53
CA GLY A 694 -1.04 -5.42 15.72
C GLY A 694 -1.13 -3.89 15.58
N HIS A 695 -2.35 -3.33 15.55
CA HIS A 695 -2.62 -1.89 15.36
C HIS A 695 -2.04 -0.98 16.46
N PHE A 696 -1.63 -1.53 17.60
CA PHE A 696 -0.91 -0.79 18.64
C PHE A 696 0.59 -1.12 18.71
N ASP A 697 1.12 -1.96 17.82
CA ASP A 697 2.52 -2.38 17.86
C ASP A 697 3.48 -1.19 17.72
N GLN A 698 3.22 -0.33 16.73
CA GLN A 698 4.06 0.82 16.43
C GLN A 698 3.87 1.97 17.45
N PHE A 699 2.65 2.16 17.96
CA PHE A 699 2.37 3.02 19.13
C PHE A 699 3.18 2.58 20.37
N LEU A 700 3.18 1.28 20.71
CA LEU A 700 3.91 0.74 21.86
C LEU A 700 5.43 0.92 21.72
N GLN A 701 5.97 0.65 20.52
CA GLN A 701 7.39 0.86 20.21
C GLN A 701 7.81 2.31 20.44
N PHE A 702 6.99 3.29 20.03
CA PHE A 702 7.23 4.69 20.33
C PHE A 702 7.10 5.00 21.83
N LEU A 703 6.04 4.54 22.49
CA LEU A 703 5.78 4.81 23.91
C LEU A 703 6.96 4.37 24.81
N LEU A 704 7.50 3.17 24.55
CA LEU A 704 8.65 2.66 25.27
C LEU A 704 9.96 3.38 24.86
N GLY A 705 10.15 3.67 23.57
CA GLY A 705 11.30 4.45 23.10
C GLY A 705 11.37 5.86 23.69
N LEU A 706 10.23 6.54 23.88
CA LEU A 706 10.14 7.90 24.44
C LEU A 706 10.61 7.97 25.91
N THR A 707 10.59 6.85 26.65
CA THR A 707 11.00 6.80 28.07
C THR A 707 12.49 6.50 28.30
N THR A 708 13.28 6.31 27.24
CA THR A 708 14.74 6.16 27.34
C THR A 708 15.44 7.45 27.79
N GLU A 709 16.54 7.34 28.54
CA GLU A 709 17.24 8.49 29.14
C GLU A 709 17.60 9.58 28.11
N CYS A 710 18.07 9.19 26.93
CA CYS A 710 18.39 10.13 25.85
C CYS A 710 17.14 10.85 25.31
N ASN A 711 16.01 10.16 25.19
CA ASN A 711 14.78 10.75 24.67
C ASN A 711 14.07 11.62 25.72
N ARG A 712 14.19 11.33 27.02
CA ARG A 712 13.72 12.25 28.08
C ARG A 712 14.42 13.60 28.02
N LYS A 713 15.75 13.62 27.86
CA LYS A 713 16.54 14.86 27.75
C LYS A 713 16.16 15.67 26.51
N LEU A 714 15.77 15.02 25.41
CA LEU A 714 15.19 15.70 24.25
C LEU A 714 13.78 16.24 24.56
N LEU A 715 12.92 15.44 25.20
CA LEU A 715 11.53 15.77 25.51
C LEU A 715 11.35 16.77 26.67
N GLN A 716 12.37 17.02 27.50
CA GLN A 716 12.33 17.88 28.68
C GLN A 716 11.65 19.24 28.42
N HIS A 717 11.86 19.84 27.25
CA HIS A 717 11.25 21.13 26.90
C HIS A 717 9.73 21.05 26.65
N LEU A 718 9.20 19.88 26.28
CA LEU A 718 7.77 19.62 26.06
C LEU A 718 7.10 18.99 27.29
N LEU A 719 7.77 18.01 27.93
CA LEU A 719 7.28 17.23 29.07
C LEU A 719 8.29 17.30 30.24
N PRO A 720 8.41 18.45 30.95
CA PRO A 720 9.49 18.69 31.92
C PRO A 720 9.44 17.78 33.16
N GLN A 721 8.27 17.25 33.53
CA GLN A 721 8.14 16.33 34.66
C GLN A 721 8.80 14.96 34.41
N LEU A 722 9.03 14.57 33.14
CA LEU A 722 9.52 13.25 32.76
C LEU A 722 10.94 12.93 33.28
N GLU A 723 11.74 13.94 33.63
CA GLU A 723 13.04 13.77 34.28
C GLU A 723 12.94 13.45 35.79
N ASN A 724 11.84 13.82 36.44
CA ASN A 724 11.63 13.56 37.87
C ASN A 724 11.06 12.15 38.13
N GLU A 725 10.53 11.48 37.10
CA GLU A 725 9.94 10.15 37.19
C GLU A 725 10.97 9.03 37.35
N SER A 726 11.00 8.42 38.54
CA SER A 726 11.87 7.29 38.91
C SER A 726 11.42 5.98 38.25
N LEU A 727 11.60 5.88 36.93
CA LEU A 727 11.18 4.72 36.15
C LEU A 727 12.13 3.54 36.36
N GLN A 728 11.56 2.40 36.74
CA GLN A 728 12.29 1.14 36.89
C GLN A 728 12.41 0.48 35.51
N ASN A 729 13.36 0.97 34.68
CA ASN A 729 13.62 0.44 33.33
C ASN A 729 13.78 -1.09 33.35
N ASP A 730 14.52 -1.62 34.32
CA ASP A 730 14.75 -3.06 34.48
C ASP A 730 13.47 -3.85 34.76
N GLU A 731 12.47 -3.26 35.43
CA GLU A 731 11.20 -3.90 35.75
C GLU A 731 10.34 -4.09 34.49
N ILE A 732 10.14 -3.02 33.70
CA ILE A 732 9.39 -3.09 32.44
C ILE A 732 10.14 -3.94 31.40
N VAL A 733 11.47 -3.88 31.36
CA VAL A 733 12.30 -4.74 30.50
C VAL A 733 12.18 -6.21 30.90
N GLN A 734 12.18 -6.53 32.20
CA GLN A 734 11.94 -7.90 32.68
C GLN A 734 10.52 -8.37 32.37
N PHE A 735 9.51 -7.51 32.53
CA PHE A 735 8.12 -7.82 32.16
C PHE A 735 7.99 -8.15 30.66
N ILE A 736 8.61 -7.36 29.78
CA ILE A 736 8.63 -7.63 28.33
C ILE A 736 9.40 -8.93 28.03
N LYS A 737 10.54 -9.17 28.69
CA LYS A 737 11.30 -10.44 28.59
C LYS A 737 10.48 -11.64 29.06
N GLU A 738 9.58 -11.49 30.03
CA GLU A 738 8.65 -12.53 30.46
C GLU A 738 7.53 -12.74 29.44
N LYS A 739 6.92 -11.66 28.90
CA LYS A 739 5.91 -11.74 27.83
C LYS A 739 6.44 -12.42 26.56
N ILE A 740 7.72 -12.25 26.23
CA ILE A 740 8.41 -12.95 25.12
C ILE A 740 8.50 -14.47 25.36
N ARG A 741 8.57 -14.92 26.61
CA ARG A 741 8.76 -16.33 27.02
C ARG A 741 7.44 -17.11 27.18
N GLU A 742 6.29 -16.48 26.96
CA GLU A 742 4.98 -17.12 26.99
C GLU A 742 4.78 -17.98 25.72
N GLU A 743 4.17 -19.17 25.87
CA GLU A 743 4.17 -20.20 24.82
C GLU A 743 3.08 -20.00 23.75
N ASP A 744 2.03 -19.24 24.07
CA ASP A 744 0.86 -18.91 23.24
C ASP A 744 1.11 -17.75 22.25
N ARG A 745 2.30 -17.15 22.29
CA ARG A 745 2.64 -15.94 21.52
C ARG A 745 2.89 -16.23 20.04
N THR A 746 2.31 -15.39 19.18
CA THR A 746 2.53 -15.43 17.73
C THR A 746 3.90 -14.86 17.36
N GLU A 747 4.44 -15.29 16.22
CA GLU A 747 5.68 -14.73 15.64
C GLU A 747 5.61 -13.19 15.53
N THR A 748 4.44 -12.65 15.15
CA THR A 748 4.21 -11.20 15.03
C THR A 748 4.30 -10.49 16.38
N GLN A 749 3.62 -10.99 17.42
CA GLN A 749 3.69 -10.45 18.79
C GLN A 749 5.12 -10.50 19.33
N THR A 750 5.82 -11.63 19.18
CA THR A 750 7.19 -11.79 19.64
C THR A 750 8.15 -10.82 18.94
N ILE A 751 8.00 -10.61 17.62
CA ILE A 751 8.75 -9.59 16.87
C ILE A 751 8.50 -8.19 17.46
N ASN A 752 7.24 -7.81 17.72
CA ASN A 752 6.92 -6.50 18.30
C ASN A 752 7.62 -6.29 19.67
N LEU A 753 7.52 -7.25 20.58
CA LEU A 753 8.15 -7.15 21.91
C LEU A 753 9.68 -7.03 21.82
N PHE A 754 10.33 -7.65 20.84
CA PHE A 754 11.76 -7.44 20.59
C PHE A 754 12.07 -6.04 20.01
N HIS A 755 11.26 -5.49 19.09
CA HIS A 755 11.42 -4.11 18.65
C HIS A 755 11.23 -3.10 19.79
N CYS A 756 10.34 -3.40 20.75
CA CYS A 756 10.15 -2.61 21.95
C CYS A 756 11.44 -2.54 22.79
N LEU A 757 12.08 -3.68 23.06
CA LEU A 757 13.38 -3.72 23.77
C LEU A 757 14.50 -2.98 23.00
N ASN A 758 14.47 -3.00 21.67
CA ASN A 758 15.42 -2.28 20.82
C ASN A 758 15.19 -0.75 20.83
N GLU A 759 13.95 -0.27 20.79
CA GLU A 759 13.63 1.17 20.95
C GLU A 759 13.97 1.66 22.37
N MET A 760 13.90 0.78 23.37
CA MET A 760 14.40 1.06 24.74
C MET A 760 15.94 1.11 24.85
N GLY A 761 16.68 0.87 23.75
CA GLY A 761 18.15 0.93 23.75
C GLY A 761 18.85 -0.28 24.36
N HIS A 762 18.12 -1.34 24.71
CA HIS A 762 18.70 -2.61 25.16
C HIS A 762 19.22 -3.43 23.97
N ASN A 763 20.13 -2.85 23.17
CA ASN A 763 20.74 -3.48 21.99
C ASN A 763 21.54 -4.74 22.37
N SER A 764 21.96 -4.82 23.64
CA SER A 764 22.46 -6.01 24.32
C SER A 764 21.52 -7.21 24.27
N LEU A 765 20.26 -7.08 23.84
CA LEU A 765 19.28 -8.14 23.60
C LEU A 765 19.87 -9.40 22.97
N VAL A 766 20.78 -9.26 21.99
CA VAL A 766 21.50 -10.40 21.37
C VAL A 766 22.27 -11.21 22.40
N LYS A 767 23.12 -10.51 23.18
CA LYS A 767 23.99 -11.08 24.21
C LYS A 767 23.16 -11.56 25.40
N GLU A 768 22.17 -10.79 25.85
CA GLU A 768 21.29 -11.15 26.96
C GLU A 768 20.39 -12.37 26.65
N ILE A 769 19.93 -12.54 25.41
CA ILE A 769 19.24 -13.76 24.98
C ILE A 769 20.21 -14.94 24.96
N GLN A 770 21.41 -14.76 24.41
CA GLN A 770 22.44 -15.81 24.41
C GLN A 770 22.85 -16.20 25.84
N GLU A 771 23.16 -15.24 26.70
CA GLU A 771 23.55 -15.41 28.11
C GLU A 771 22.41 -16.01 28.94
N SER A 772 21.16 -15.57 28.77
CA SER A 772 20.04 -16.16 29.50
C SER A 772 19.69 -17.58 29.04
N LEU A 773 19.80 -17.90 27.75
CA LEU A 773 19.68 -19.28 27.23
C LEU A 773 20.85 -20.18 27.67
N ASN A 774 22.06 -19.62 27.79
CA ASN A 774 23.25 -20.31 28.28
C ASN A 774 23.27 -20.44 29.82
N SER A 775 22.46 -19.67 30.56
CA SER A 775 22.50 -19.67 32.02
C SER A 775 21.80 -20.89 32.64
N ASP A 776 22.50 -21.61 33.52
CA ASP A 776 21.98 -22.84 34.13
C ASP A 776 20.69 -22.64 34.94
N LYS A 777 20.46 -21.42 35.45
CA LYS A 777 19.23 -21.03 36.16
C LYS A 777 17.97 -21.03 35.28
N LEU A 778 18.10 -20.99 33.95
CA LEU A 778 16.99 -20.99 32.99
C LEU A 778 17.00 -22.20 32.05
N SER A 779 17.89 -23.16 32.30
CA SER A 779 18.26 -24.29 31.43
C SER A 779 17.13 -25.20 30.91
N ASN A 780 15.93 -25.11 31.49
CA ASN A 780 14.81 -26.03 31.28
C ASN A 780 13.72 -25.54 30.31
N ARG A 781 13.66 -24.24 29.94
CA ARG A 781 12.70 -23.74 28.94
C ARG A 781 13.29 -23.77 27.53
N LYS A 782 12.41 -23.93 26.54
CA LYS A 782 12.74 -24.22 25.14
C LYS A 782 11.98 -23.28 24.21
N LEU A 783 12.64 -22.75 23.18
CA LEU A 783 12.02 -21.85 22.20
C LEU A 783 11.02 -22.60 21.30
N ASN A 784 9.83 -22.03 21.11
CA ASN A 784 8.87 -22.48 20.11
C ASN A 784 9.32 -22.07 18.68
N PRO A 785 8.73 -22.61 17.60
CA PRO A 785 9.16 -22.29 16.24
C PRO A 785 9.02 -20.79 15.90
N GLU A 786 7.98 -20.14 16.40
CA GLU A 786 7.61 -18.75 16.13
C GLU A 786 8.58 -17.77 16.80
N GLN A 787 9.01 -18.05 18.03
CA GLN A 787 10.11 -17.39 18.72
C GLN A 787 11.45 -17.57 17.98
N CYS A 788 11.67 -18.73 17.34
CA CYS A 788 12.87 -18.94 16.50
C CYS A 788 12.84 -18.06 15.24
N SER A 789 11.69 -17.92 14.57
CA SER A 789 11.52 -16.96 13.47
C SER A 789 11.77 -15.54 13.95
N ALA A 790 11.13 -15.14 15.06
CA ALA A 790 11.20 -13.79 15.61
C ALA A 790 12.64 -13.40 16.03
N LEU A 791 13.36 -14.34 16.64
CA LEU A 791 14.76 -14.14 17.02
C LEU A 791 15.66 -14.04 15.78
N ALA A 792 15.52 -14.94 14.81
CA ALA A 792 16.25 -14.85 13.54
C ALA A 792 15.94 -13.55 12.78
N PHE A 793 14.70 -13.08 12.85
CA PHE A 793 14.26 -11.83 12.28
C PHE A 793 15.02 -10.66 12.91
N VAL A 794 14.97 -10.52 14.24
CA VAL A 794 15.57 -9.38 14.98
C VAL A 794 17.09 -9.36 14.86
N LEU A 795 17.73 -10.52 14.91
CA LEU A 795 19.19 -10.63 14.76
C LEU A 795 19.69 -10.24 13.36
N LEU A 796 18.84 -10.31 12.34
CA LEU A 796 19.13 -9.80 10.98
C LEU A 796 18.76 -8.33 10.76
N MET A 797 18.22 -7.68 11.80
CA MET A 797 17.81 -6.28 11.80
C MET A 797 18.71 -5.41 12.71
N SER A 798 19.54 -6.06 13.55
CA SER A 798 20.59 -5.40 14.32
C SER A 798 21.66 -4.77 13.43
N GLU A 799 22.35 -3.78 13.98
CA GLU A 799 23.54 -3.15 13.40
C GLU A 799 24.84 -3.87 13.80
N ASP A 800 24.80 -4.66 14.89
CA ASP A 800 25.94 -5.43 15.39
C ASP A 800 26.22 -6.69 14.55
N VAL A 801 27.47 -6.86 14.13
CA VAL A 801 27.97 -8.13 13.58
C VAL A 801 28.12 -9.15 14.71
N ILE A 802 27.51 -10.32 14.55
CA ILE A 802 27.58 -11.41 15.52
C ILE A 802 28.93 -12.11 15.38
N GLU A 803 29.86 -11.85 16.29
CA GLU A 803 31.21 -12.44 16.28
C GLU A 803 31.19 -13.97 16.18
N SER A 804 30.31 -14.66 16.93
CA SER A 804 30.12 -16.11 16.82
C SER A 804 28.68 -16.56 17.10
N PHE A 805 28.02 -17.09 16.08
CA PHE A 805 26.72 -17.74 16.18
C PHE A 805 26.90 -19.26 16.32
N ASN A 806 26.53 -19.84 17.47
CA ASN A 806 26.50 -21.29 17.68
C ASN A 806 25.05 -21.78 17.76
N LEU A 807 24.63 -22.61 16.81
CA LEU A 807 23.26 -23.09 16.72
C LEU A 807 22.88 -24.07 17.85
N GLN A 808 23.87 -24.74 18.48
CA GLN A 808 23.63 -25.64 19.61
C GLN A 808 23.19 -24.91 20.89
N ASN A 809 23.52 -23.62 21.04
CA ASN A 809 23.14 -22.84 22.22
C ASN A 809 21.61 -22.63 22.31
N TYR A 810 20.88 -22.77 21.19
CA TYR A 810 19.46 -22.48 21.10
C TYR A 810 18.61 -23.75 21.33
N LYS A 811 18.24 -23.99 22.59
CA LYS A 811 17.30 -25.05 22.99
C LYS A 811 15.89 -24.78 22.45
N THR A 812 15.35 -25.69 21.64
CA THR A 812 14.01 -25.55 21.03
C THR A 812 13.07 -26.69 21.41
N ILE A 813 11.75 -26.46 21.29
CA ILE A 813 10.71 -27.47 21.61
C ILE A 813 10.79 -28.64 20.63
N LYS A 814 10.97 -28.34 19.34
CA LYS A 814 11.24 -29.31 18.27
C LYS A 814 12.63 -29.03 17.71
N ALA A 815 13.47 -30.04 17.53
CA ALA A 815 14.85 -29.86 17.05
C ALA A 815 14.91 -29.13 15.69
N SER A 816 13.96 -29.42 14.80
CA SER A 816 13.81 -28.75 13.50
C SER A 816 13.51 -27.25 13.58
N SER A 817 12.97 -26.72 14.69
CA SER A 817 12.79 -25.27 14.87
C SER A 817 14.13 -24.51 14.80
N ARG A 818 15.24 -25.16 15.16
CA ARG A 818 16.60 -24.59 15.04
C ARG A 818 16.92 -24.16 13.61
N GLN A 819 16.36 -24.84 12.60
CA GLN A 819 16.60 -24.49 11.19
C GLN A 819 16.05 -23.09 10.83
N ARG A 820 15.04 -22.57 11.56
CA ARG A 820 14.57 -21.18 11.40
C ARG A 820 15.60 -20.14 11.83
N LEU A 821 16.62 -20.52 12.59
CA LEU A 821 17.73 -19.65 13.02
C LEU A 821 18.89 -19.60 12.00
N LEU A 822 18.95 -20.49 11.01
CA LEU A 822 20.02 -20.51 9.99
C LEU A 822 20.22 -19.18 9.23
N PRO A 823 19.19 -18.34 8.96
CA PRO A 823 19.40 -17.04 8.32
C PRO A 823 20.38 -16.12 9.06
N ILE A 824 20.55 -16.26 10.39
CA ILE A 824 21.45 -15.45 11.24
C ILE A 824 22.91 -15.51 10.78
N ILE A 825 23.31 -16.57 10.08
CA ILE A 825 24.64 -16.71 9.46
C ILE A 825 24.99 -15.47 8.63
N ARG A 826 24.01 -14.85 7.96
CA ARG A 826 24.18 -13.64 7.14
C ARG A 826 24.68 -12.41 7.91
N ALA A 827 24.45 -12.34 9.22
CA ALA A 827 24.94 -11.29 10.11
C ALA A 827 26.10 -11.77 11.02
N SER A 828 26.59 -12.99 10.81
CA SER A 828 27.58 -13.64 11.67
C SER A 828 28.96 -13.69 11.02
N LYS A 829 30.02 -13.48 11.81
CA LYS A 829 31.42 -13.63 11.38
C LYS A 829 31.87 -15.09 11.46
N LYS A 830 31.50 -15.79 12.52
CA LYS A 830 31.70 -17.23 12.71
C LYS A 830 30.36 -17.93 12.90
N ALA A 831 30.14 -19.03 12.18
CA ALA A 831 28.95 -19.87 12.31
C ALA A 831 29.34 -21.30 12.72
N VAL A 832 29.00 -21.69 13.95
CA VAL A 832 29.16 -23.05 14.47
C VAL A 832 27.82 -23.77 14.36
N LEU A 833 27.76 -24.69 13.41
CA LEU A 833 26.57 -25.46 13.02
C LEU A 833 26.81 -26.97 13.18
N CYS A 834 27.87 -27.36 13.91
CA CYS A 834 28.29 -28.75 14.10
C CYS A 834 27.20 -29.57 14.81
N ASP A 835 26.95 -30.79 14.35
CA ASP A 835 26.04 -31.77 15.00
C ASP A 835 24.56 -31.29 15.12
N CYS A 836 24.13 -30.38 14.23
CA CYS A 836 22.86 -29.63 14.34
C CYS A 836 21.68 -30.27 13.58
N GLU A 837 21.74 -31.56 13.25
CA GLU A 837 20.72 -32.30 12.48
C GLU A 837 20.39 -31.65 11.11
N LEU A 838 21.38 -31.00 10.48
CA LEU A 838 21.19 -30.33 9.19
C LEU A 838 21.24 -31.32 8.02
N SER A 839 20.40 -31.06 7.03
CA SER A 839 20.31 -31.77 5.74
C SER A 839 20.80 -30.89 4.59
N GLU A 840 20.89 -31.45 3.38
CA GLU A 840 21.23 -30.76 2.13
C GLU A 840 20.58 -29.37 1.98
N LYS A 841 19.28 -29.23 2.32
CA LYS A 841 18.53 -27.96 2.18
C LYS A 841 19.04 -26.83 3.08
N ALA A 842 19.75 -27.14 4.17
CA ALA A 842 20.42 -26.12 4.97
C ALA A 842 21.58 -25.47 4.21
N CYS A 843 22.23 -26.19 3.28
CA CYS A 843 23.32 -25.67 2.46
C CYS A 843 22.86 -24.60 1.47
N GLU A 844 21.61 -24.63 0.99
CA GLU A 844 21.02 -23.52 0.21
C GLU A 844 21.05 -22.20 1.02
N VAL A 845 20.64 -22.25 2.29
CA VAL A 845 20.63 -21.09 3.19
C VAL A 845 22.05 -20.59 3.45
N VAL A 846 23.00 -21.51 3.72
CA VAL A 846 24.42 -21.18 3.92
C VAL A 846 25.03 -20.55 2.66
N ALA A 847 24.83 -21.17 1.49
CA ALA A 847 25.32 -20.67 0.20
C ALA A 847 24.73 -19.29 -0.14
N SER A 848 23.47 -19.03 0.24
CA SER A 848 22.86 -17.71 0.10
C SER A 848 23.57 -16.63 0.95
N ALA A 849 24.10 -16.98 2.13
CA ALA A 849 24.83 -16.05 3.00
C ALA A 849 26.24 -15.72 2.49
N LEU A 850 26.87 -16.65 1.78
CA LEU A 850 28.17 -16.45 1.11
C LEU A 850 28.07 -15.56 -0.14
N ARG A 851 26.87 -15.39 -0.72
CA ARG A 851 26.61 -14.57 -1.91
C ARG A 851 26.34 -13.10 -1.64
N ILE A 852 26.27 -12.68 -0.37
CA ILE A 852 25.86 -11.31 0.00
C ILE A 852 27.06 -10.34 -0.16
N PRO A 853 26.93 -9.22 -0.90
CA PRO A 853 27.94 -8.17 -0.93
C PRO A 853 28.30 -7.70 0.49
N ASN A 854 29.59 -7.57 0.78
CA ASN A 854 30.12 -7.20 2.10
C ASN A 854 29.73 -8.16 3.25
N SER A 855 29.44 -9.44 2.95
CA SER A 855 29.11 -10.45 3.98
C SER A 855 30.15 -10.50 5.13
N PRO A 856 29.72 -10.50 6.41
CA PRO A 856 30.63 -10.56 7.56
C PRO A 856 31.24 -11.95 7.76
N VAL A 857 30.70 -13.00 7.12
CA VAL A 857 31.11 -14.39 7.30
C VAL A 857 32.58 -14.59 6.94
N ARG A 858 33.34 -15.19 7.86
CA ARG A 858 34.74 -15.63 7.71
C ARG A 858 34.95 -17.09 8.05
N GLU A 859 34.17 -17.64 8.98
CA GLU A 859 34.29 -19.04 9.41
C GLU A 859 32.94 -19.78 9.42
N ILE A 860 32.91 -21.01 8.89
CA ILE A 860 31.76 -21.93 8.97
C ILE A 860 32.24 -23.31 9.40
N ASN A 861 31.61 -23.87 10.43
CA ASN A 861 31.74 -25.29 10.79
C ASN A 861 30.39 -25.99 10.65
N LEU A 862 30.28 -26.85 9.64
CA LEU A 862 29.11 -27.68 9.29
C LEU A 862 29.30 -29.16 9.63
N SER A 863 30.34 -29.52 10.36
CA SER A 863 30.71 -30.90 10.70
C SER A 863 29.57 -31.73 11.31
N ARG A 864 29.61 -33.05 11.12
CA ARG A 864 28.67 -34.05 11.64
C ARG A 864 27.22 -33.92 11.16
N ASN A 865 26.94 -33.06 10.19
CA ASN A 865 25.62 -32.95 9.55
C ASN A 865 25.50 -33.85 8.32
N SER A 866 24.28 -34.33 8.01
CA SER A 866 24.04 -35.23 6.88
C SER A 866 23.73 -34.45 5.60
N ILE A 867 24.69 -33.62 5.16
CA ILE A 867 24.53 -32.74 3.99
C ILE A 867 24.85 -33.45 2.66
N GLY A 868 25.74 -34.44 2.66
CA GLY A 868 26.11 -35.24 1.49
C GLY A 868 26.72 -34.43 0.33
N ASP A 869 26.81 -35.07 -0.83
CA ASP A 869 27.34 -34.44 -2.06
C ASP A 869 26.45 -33.29 -2.55
N ALA A 870 25.12 -33.42 -2.48
CA ALA A 870 24.18 -32.40 -2.94
C ALA A 870 24.31 -31.09 -2.14
N GLY A 871 24.36 -31.18 -0.80
CA GLY A 871 24.61 -30.02 0.05
C GLY A 871 25.97 -29.37 -0.23
N LEU A 872 27.02 -30.15 -0.51
CA LEU A 872 28.31 -29.59 -0.93
C LEU A 872 28.23 -28.90 -2.29
N GLU A 873 27.48 -29.42 -3.27
CA GLU A 873 27.26 -28.74 -4.55
C GLU A 873 26.53 -27.40 -4.39
N ASP A 874 25.58 -27.28 -3.44
CA ASP A 874 25.00 -25.99 -3.09
C ASP A 874 25.99 -25.04 -2.41
N LEU A 875 26.80 -25.52 -1.46
CA LEU A 875 27.89 -24.72 -0.88
C LEU A 875 28.87 -24.23 -1.97
N CYS A 876 29.17 -25.05 -2.98
CA CYS A 876 30.01 -24.66 -4.11
C CYS A 876 29.42 -23.50 -4.94
N LYS A 877 28.08 -23.38 -5.06
CA LYS A 877 27.41 -22.22 -5.68
C LYS A 877 27.62 -20.94 -4.85
N GLY A 878 27.74 -21.07 -3.52
CA GLY A 878 28.10 -19.98 -2.62
C GLY A 878 29.58 -19.59 -2.70
N LEU A 879 30.48 -20.58 -2.64
CA LEU A 879 31.94 -20.39 -2.69
C LEU A 879 32.43 -19.74 -3.99
N LYS A 880 31.77 -20.02 -5.12
CA LYS A 880 32.07 -19.39 -6.43
C LYS A 880 31.71 -17.91 -6.52
N SER A 881 30.97 -17.36 -5.54
CA SER A 881 30.55 -15.96 -5.59
C SER A 881 31.75 -14.99 -5.44
N PRO A 882 31.84 -13.93 -6.26
CA PRO A 882 32.85 -12.88 -6.06
C PRO A 882 32.66 -12.10 -4.74
N HIS A 883 31.50 -12.25 -4.09
CA HIS A 883 31.23 -11.67 -2.77
C HIS A 883 31.63 -12.57 -1.61
N CYS A 884 32.01 -13.84 -1.86
CA CYS A 884 32.36 -14.78 -0.80
C CYS A 884 33.64 -14.33 -0.06
N GLN A 885 33.51 -14.11 1.25
CA GLN A 885 34.62 -13.72 2.14
C GLN A 885 35.06 -14.87 3.07
N LEU A 886 34.62 -16.11 2.82
CA LEU A 886 34.90 -17.24 3.71
C LEU A 886 36.38 -17.61 3.70
N GLU A 887 37.00 -17.67 4.87
CA GLU A 887 38.40 -18.02 5.09
C GLU A 887 38.57 -19.43 5.66
N ILE A 888 37.62 -19.91 6.48
CA ILE A 888 37.65 -21.26 7.10
C ILE A 888 36.33 -21.99 6.85
N LEU A 889 36.41 -23.23 6.33
CA LEU A 889 35.27 -24.13 6.13
C LEU A 889 35.57 -25.53 6.70
N SER A 890 34.78 -26.00 7.66
CA SER A 890 34.92 -27.33 8.26
C SER A 890 33.68 -28.19 7.99
N LEU A 891 33.91 -29.38 7.42
CA LEU A 891 32.92 -30.33 6.89
C LEU A 891 33.20 -31.77 7.37
N VAL A 892 33.70 -31.92 8.61
CA VAL A 892 34.12 -33.22 9.14
C VAL A 892 32.95 -34.19 9.25
N ALA A 893 33.09 -35.40 8.72
CA ALA A 893 32.05 -36.45 8.78
C ALA A 893 30.67 -36.00 8.22
N CYS A 894 30.68 -35.26 7.11
CA CYS A 894 29.48 -34.74 6.43
C CYS A 894 28.82 -35.69 5.40
N LYS A 895 29.30 -36.93 5.30
CA LYS A 895 28.86 -37.96 4.33
C LYS A 895 29.13 -37.61 2.86
N ILE A 896 30.20 -36.84 2.59
CA ILE A 896 30.66 -36.44 1.26
C ILE A 896 31.41 -37.60 0.56
N THR A 897 31.32 -37.71 -0.77
CA THR A 897 32.01 -38.74 -1.60
C THR A 897 32.85 -38.12 -2.73
N GLU A 898 33.54 -38.91 -3.56
CA GLU A 898 34.33 -38.39 -4.69
C GLU A 898 33.53 -37.66 -5.80
N LYS A 899 32.19 -37.75 -5.77
CA LYS A 899 31.32 -37.15 -6.79
C LYS A 899 31.45 -35.63 -6.81
N SER A 900 31.28 -35.01 -5.65
CA SER A 900 31.28 -33.56 -5.45
C SER A 900 32.69 -32.93 -5.47
N CYS A 901 33.76 -33.73 -5.34
CA CYS A 901 35.15 -33.23 -5.37
C CYS A 901 35.49 -32.40 -6.61
N GLY A 902 34.92 -32.72 -7.78
CA GLY A 902 35.11 -31.92 -9.00
C GLY A 902 34.41 -30.56 -8.95
N SER A 903 33.19 -30.53 -8.41
CA SER A 903 32.42 -29.30 -8.15
C SER A 903 33.12 -28.39 -7.15
N LEU A 904 33.77 -28.97 -6.14
CA LEU A 904 34.56 -28.28 -5.13
C LEU A 904 35.90 -27.76 -5.67
N ALA A 905 36.68 -28.56 -6.40
CA ALA A 905 37.91 -28.10 -7.06
C ALA A 905 37.64 -26.88 -7.96
N ASN A 906 36.60 -26.97 -8.80
CA ASN A 906 36.15 -25.87 -9.66
C ASN A 906 35.63 -24.64 -8.88
N ALA A 907 35.18 -24.81 -7.62
CA ALA A 907 34.81 -23.69 -6.76
C ALA A 907 36.03 -22.99 -6.16
N LEU A 908 37.07 -23.75 -5.82
CA LEU A 908 38.31 -23.24 -5.23
C LEU A 908 39.27 -22.63 -6.27
N GLU A 909 39.18 -23.06 -7.54
CA GLU A 909 39.87 -22.45 -8.70
C GLU A 909 39.42 -21.00 -9.02
N SER A 910 38.34 -20.52 -8.39
CA SER A 910 37.88 -19.14 -8.55
C SER A 910 38.92 -18.14 -8.03
N THR A 911 39.34 -17.20 -8.87
CA THR A 911 40.31 -16.14 -8.51
C THR A 911 39.84 -15.32 -7.31
N GLU A 912 38.53 -15.23 -7.09
CA GLU A 912 37.95 -14.43 -6.01
C GLU A 912 37.89 -15.15 -4.66
N SER A 913 38.08 -16.48 -4.63
CA SER A 913 38.07 -17.26 -3.39
C SER A 913 39.02 -16.68 -2.34
N LYS A 914 38.55 -16.60 -1.09
CA LYS A 914 39.33 -16.16 0.07
C LYS A 914 39.69 -17.32 1.02
N LEU A 915 39.31 -18.56 0.67
CA LEU A 915 39.42 -19.72 1.56
C LEU A 915 40.89 -20.09 1.82
N ARG A 916 41.23 -20.28 3.10
CA ARG A 916 42.56 -20.60 3.62
C ARG A 916 42.61 -21.96 4.31
N GLU A 917 41.57 -22.32 5.07
CA GLU A 917 41.46 -23.63 5.71
C GLU A 917 40.18 -24.35 5.26
N LEU A 918 40.33 -25.62 4.88
CA LEU A 918 39.25 -26.50 4.43
C LEU A 918 39.38 -27.88 5.09
N ASP A 919 38.56 -28.21 6.07
CA ASP A 919 38.60 -29.54 6.72
C ASP A 919 37.55 -30.48 6.12
N LEU A 920 38.01 -31.50 5.39
CA LEU A 920 37.20 -32.55 4.78
C LEU A 920 37.33 -33.91 5.50
N SER A 921 37.94 -33.96 6.68
CA SER A 921 38.29 -35.21 7.35
C SER A 921 37.06 -36.08 7.71
N SER A 922 37.29 -37.38 7.89
CA SER A 922 36.24 -38.37 8.21
C SER A 922 35.08 -38.49 7.20
N ASN A 923 35.25 -38.02 5.95
CA ASN A 923 34.32 -38.26 4.83
C ASN A 923 34.74 -39.47 4.00
N HIS A 924 33.86 -39.94 3.10
CA HIS A 924 34.08 -41.11 2.25
C HIS A 924 34.76 -40.73 0.92
N LEU A 925 35.85 -39.96 0.99
CA LEU A 925 36.63 -39.55 -0.18
C LEU A 925 37.53 -40.70 -0.62
N THR A 926 37.18 -41.36 -1.73
CA THR A 926 38.07 -42.35 -2.37
C THR A 926 39.26 -41.66 -3.03
N ASN A 927 40.30 -42.43 -3.39
CA ASN A 927 41.49 -41.91 -4.09
C ASN A 927 41.12 -41.10 -5.36
N THR A 928 40.03 -41.47 -6.04
CA THR A 928 39.46 -40.73 -7.19
C THR A 928 39.03 -39.31 -6.83
N GLY A 929 38.48 -39.11 -5.63
CA GLY A 929 38.14 -37.79 -5.10
C GLY A 929 39.37 -36.97 -4.72
N VAL A 930 40.36 -37.61 -4.11
CA VAL A 930 41.65 -36.98 -3.77
C VAL A 930 42.37 -36.49 -5.03
N MET A 931 42.49 -37.31 -6.08
CA MET A 931 43.11 -36.91 -7.36
C MET A 931 42.38 -35.73 -8.04
N ARG A 932 41.06 -35.61 -7.88
CA ARG A 932 40.27 -34.47 -8.39
C ARG A 932 40.54 -33.16 -7.65
N LEU A 933 40.89 -33.23 -6.37
CA LEU A 933 41.29 -32.06 -5.58
C LEU A 933 42.79 -31.74 -5.80
N GLU A 934 43.62 -32.76 -5.99
CA GLU A 934 45.05 -32.63 -6.26
C GLU A 934 45.36 -31.79 -7.50
N SER A 935 44.57 -31.91 -8.59
CA SER A 935 44.74 -31.08 -9.78
C SER A 935 44.57 -29.58 -9.50
N PHE A 936 43.69 -29.21 -8.56
CA PHE A 936 43.54 -27.83 -8.09
C PHE A 936 44.71 -27.42 -7.16
N PHE A 937 45.10 -28.28 -6.21
CA PHE A 937 46.19 -27.97 -5.26
C PHE A 937 47.54 -27.76 -5.95
N ARG A 938 47.77 -28.38 -7.11
CA ARG A 938 48.96 -28.18 -7.96
C ARG A 938 48.89 -26.92 -8.84
N SER A 939 47.83 -26.11 -8.76
CA SER A 939 47.69 -24.87 -9.53
C SER A 939 48.11 -23.64 -8.73
N ASP A 940 48.70 -22.65 -9.40
CA ASP A 940 49.11 -21.36 -8.81
C ASP A 940 47.94 -20.51 -8.26
N LYS A 941 46.69 -20.97 -8.48
CA LYS A 941 45.48 -20.36 -7.93
C LYS A 941 45.15 -20.84 -6.52
N CYS A 942 45.79 -21.90 -6.02
CA CYS A 942 45.51 -22.44 -4.70
C CYS A 942 45.96 -21.45 -3.60
N LYS A 943 45.01 -21.07 -2.72
CA LYS A 943 45.25 -20.17 -1.58
C LYS A 943 45.11 -20.87 -0.23
N LEU A 944 44.85 -22.17 -0.23
CA LEU A 944 44.74 -22.95 0.99
C LEU A 944 46.09 -23.06 1.67
N GLN A 945 46.09 -22.77 2.96
CA GLN A 945 47.22 -22.91 3.89
C GLN A 945 47.07 -24.20 4.71
N ARG A 946 45.86 -24.79 4.75
CA ARG A 946 45.54 -26.02 5.47
C ARG A 946 44.41 -26.81 4.79
N LEU A 947 44.51 -28.13 4.85
CA LEU A 947 43.55 -29.15 4.42
C LEU A 947 43.46 -30.25 5.49
#